data_AF-A0A7C6F998-F1
#
_entry.id   AF-A0A7C6F998-F1
#
_cell.length_a   1.000
_cell.length_b   1.000
_cell.length_c   1.000
_cell.angle_alpha   90.00
_cell.angle_beta   90.00
_cell.angle_gamma   90.00
#
_symmetry.space_group_name_H-M   'P 1'
#
loop_
_entity.id
_entity.type
_entity.pdbx_description
1 polymer ?
#
loop_
_entity_poly.entity_id
_entity_poly.type
_entity_poly.pdbx_seq_one_letter_code
_entity_poly.pdbx_strand_id
1 'polypeptide(L)'
;TFTDIVARTPDGHTKALKLLSENPGAYDDAALEGIRRFLGVRTNGPIPADKIAHVKMGTTVATNALLERKGEPTVLVINKGLKDQLEIGYQARPDIFAQKIVKPEMLYARVIEADQRTRADGMVERPLDKNALRADLKTARDQGIDSVAIVLMHSYAYSEAEMEAAAIARELGFTQISVSNEVSPLIKIVGRGDTTVADAYLSPILRRYIEGISSKLNGRKSGDVNRSGKDTEEQSTGPKLMFMASSGGLTAAELFQGRDAILSGPAGGVVGAAATARLAGFDKMIGFDMGGTSTDVSHYDGRFEHSFETEVAGVRLRAPILRIHTVAAGGGSIISFDGTRFRVGPESAGAFPGPKCYRNGGPLTVTDANVMLGKLKPEYFPAIFGPQQNECLDSESVRAEFSEMAFKAGDDRTPEQIADGVIRIAVENMANAIKKISVQRGYDVTEYLLNCFGGAGGQHACQIADVLGMETVLLHPLSGVLSAYGMGLADIRASRQTSIERALDKALMSKLNSIAEELEQACRADLEQQGITDVRIFARVHLCYHGTDTALAVDLASPKTMRCAFEAEHLRRFGFVSPGRQIDVATLEVECTGGGASTDEPVLDQTRDPLPEPREQTSFFSRDCWHCAPVYMRNQLKPGHKVDGPALIIEDNQTVVVEPDWRAQITQHDHLLLKRVTPRTRESISERADPILLEVFNNLFMSIAEQMGEALRNTSQSVNIKERLDFSCAIFDAEGALVANAPHMPVHLGSMDASVETIIRENRDALRPGDVWMLNAPYNGGTHLPDITVITPVFDKDEKEILFYVASRGHHEDVGGLAPGSITPRATHIEEEGVYIDNFKLVENGRFLEQETMALLSGAK
;
A
#
# COMPACT_ATOMS: atom_id res chain seq x y z
N THR A 1 -4.12 11.84 -15.06
CA THR A 1 -4.96 12.31 -16.19
C THR A 1 -5.45 13.72 -15.98
N PHE A 2 -6.07 13.99 -14.83
CA PHE A 2 -6.47 15.34 -14.42
C PHE A 2 -5.75 15.72 -13.12
N THR A 3 -5.53 17.02 -12.93
CA THR A 3 -5.16 17.63 -11.66
C THR A 3 -6.43 18.15 -11.00
N ASP A 4 -6.71 17.60 -9.82
CA ASP A 4 -7.91 17.89 -9.04
C ASP A 4 -7.60 18.96 -8.00
N ILE A 5 -8.44 20.00 -7.94
CA ILE A 5 -8.20 21.15 -7.07
C ILE A 5 -9.50 21.47 -6.32
N VAL A 6 -9.39 21.52 -5.00
CA VAL A 6 -10.50 21.86 -4.11
C VAL A 6 -10.12 23.13 -3.35
N ALA A 7 -10.92 24.17 -3.52
CA ALA A 7 -10.76 25.45 -2.83
C ALA A 7 -11.85 25.61 -1.77
N ARG A 8 -11.45 25.96 -0.55
CA ARG A 8 -12.37 26.37 0.52
C ARG A 8 -12.32 27.88 0.67
N THR A 9 -13.46 28.54 0.52
CA THR A 9 -13.59 30.00 0.67
C THR A 9 -13.67 30.40 2.15
N PRO A 10 -13.43 31.68 2.50
CA PRO A 10 -13.45 32.14 3.90
C PRO A 10 -14.79 31.95 4.63
N ASP A 11 -15.90 31.88 3.89
CA ASP A 11 -17.24 31.57 4.39
C ASP A 11 -17.51 30.05 4.56
N GLY A 12 -16.51 29.22 4.25
CA GLY A 12 -16.54 27.78 4.46
C GLY A 12 -17.05 26.96 3.28
N HIS A 13 -17.48 27.59 2.17
CA HIS A 13 -17.93 26.87 0.99
C HIS A 13 -16.77 26.20 0.23
N THR A 14 -17.05 25.05 -0.35
CA THR A 14 -16.08 24.29 -1.15
C THR A 14 -16.40 24.41 -2.63
N LYS A 15 -15.38 24.64 -3.44
CA LYS A 15 -15.46 24.64 -4.91
C LYS A 15 -14.41 23.70 -5.48
N ALA A 16 -14.75 22.99 -6.54
CA ALA A 16 -13.85 22.05 -7.21
C ALA A 16 -13.55 22.49 -8.64
N LEU A 17 -12.36 22.14 -9.11
CA LEU A 17 -11.91 22.34 -10.49
C LEU A 17 -11.08 21.14 -10.93
N LYS A 18 -11.27 20.72 -12.18
CA LYS A 18 -10.43 19.72 -12.84
C LYS A 18 -9.75 20.34 -14.05
N LEU A 19 -8.44 20.13 -14.17
CA LEU A 19 -7.64 20.53 -15.32
C LEU A 19 -6.87 19.32 -15.84
N LEU A 20 -6.56 19.27 -17.14
CA LEU A 20 -5.68 18.23 -17.66
C LEU A 20 -4.31 18.36 -16.99
N SER A 21 -3.75 17.24 -16.52
CA SER A 21 -2.46 17.28 -15.81
C SER A 21 -1.34 17.82 -16.69
N GLU A 22 -1.37 17.51 -17.98
CA GLU A 22 -0.44 18.00 -18.99
C GLU A 22 -1.22 18.61 -20.16
N ASN A 23 -0.94 19.87 -20.49
CA ASN A 23 -1.53 20.58 -21.62
C ASN A 23 -0.58 21.68 -22.13
N PRO A 24 0.52 21.29 -22.81
CA PRO A 24 1.63 22.19 -23.15
C PRO A 24 1.27 23.36 -24.10
N GLY A 25 0.03 23.42 -24.60
CA GLY A 25 -0.48 24.56 -25.38
C GLY A 25 -1.31 25.58 -24.57
N ALA A 26 -1.72 25.25 -23.34
CA ALA A 26 -2.65 26.07 -22.56
C ALA A 26 -2.06 26.63 -21.26
N TYR A 27 -1.25 25.85 -20.53
CA TYR A 27 -0.64 26.27 -19.26
C TYR A 27 0.58 25.42 -18.92
N ASP A 28 1.51 26.01 -18.17
CA ASP A 28 2.77 25.35 -17.76
C ASP A 28 2.58 24.35 -16.60
N ASP A 29 1.68 24.68 -15.66
CA ASP A 29 1.41 23.86 -14.47
C ASP A 29 -0.08 23.95 -14.10
N ALA A 30 -0.73 22.80 -14.03
CA ALA A 30 -2.17 22.70 -13.79
C ALA A 30 -2.57 23.13 -12.37
N ALA A 31 -1.77 22.85 -11.34
CA ALA A 31 -2.09 23.20 -9.96
C ALA A 31 -2.10 24.72 -9.77
N LEU A 32 -1.06 25.40 -10.26
CA LEU A 32 -0.97 26.86 -10.21
C LEU A 32 -2.02 27.52 -11.09
N GLU A 33 -2.32 26.95 -12.25
CA GLU A 33 -3.39 27.46 -13.11
C GLU A 33 -4.76 27.37 -12.43
N GLY A 34 -5.07 26.29 -11.72
CA GLY A 34 -6.33 26.23 -10.98
C GLY A 34 -6.41 27.22 -9.83
N ILE A 35 -5.31 27.48 -9.13
CA ILE A 35 -5.23 28.57 -8.14
C ILE A 35 -5.55 29.92 -8.80
N ARG A 36 -4.98 30.20 -9.99
CA ARG A 36 -5.29 31.43 -10.74
C ARG A 36 -6.77 31.52 -11.09
N ARG A 37 -7.38 30.44 -11.59
CA ARG A 37 -8.79 30.41 -11.97
C ARG A 37 -9.72 30.66 -10.78
N PHE A 38 -9.44 30.07 -9.62
CA PHE A 38 -10.22 30.32 -8.40
C PHE A 38 -10.13 31.77 -7.93
N LEU A 39 -8.98 32.41 -8.12
CA LEU A 39 -8.74 33.81 -7.74
C LEU A 39 -9.13 34.82 -8.84
N GLY A 40 -9.65 34.36 -9.98
CA GLY A 40 -10.01 35.22 -11.11
C GLY A 40 -8.81 35.87 -11.81
N VAL A 41 -7.62 35.28 -11.68
CA VAL A 41 -6.38 35.73 -12.30
C VAL A 41 -6.27 35.11 -13.70
N ARG A 42 -5.81 35.89 -14.69
CA ARG A 42 -5.55 35.39 -16.04
C ARG A 42 -4.44 34.34 -16.03
N THR A 43 -4.49 33.38 -16.95
CA THR A 43 -3.41 32.40 -17.16
C THR A 43 -2.05 33.10 -17.27
N ASN A 44 -1.04 32.57 -16.60
CA ASN A 44 0.31 33.14 -16.45
C ASN A 44 0.41 34.48 -15.69
N GLY A 45 -0.69 34.99 -15.14
CA GLY A 45 -0.66 36.16 -14.24
C GLY A 45 -0.06 35.84 -12.86
N PRO A 46 0.40 36.86 -12.12
CA PRO A 46 0.90 36.70 -10.75
C PRO A 46 -0.23 36.31 -9.79
N ILE A 47 0.05 35.37 -8.89
CA ILE A 47 -0.93 34.88 -7.91
C ILE A 47 -0.93 35.82 -6.69
N PRO A 48 -2.08 36.37 -6.26
CA PRO A 48 -2.20 37.13 -5.02
C PRO A 48 -2.11 36.21 -3.80
N ALA A 49 -0.87 35.93 -3.37
CA ALA A 49 -0.52 35.02 -2.28
C ALA A 49 -1.17 35.39 -0.95
N ASP A 50 -1.35 36.70 -0.70
CA ASP A 50 -1.93 37.30 0.50
C ASP A 50 -3.39 36.86 0.75
N LYS A 51 -4.06 36.36 -0.29
CA LYS A 51 -5.44 35.84 -0.21
C LYS A 51 -5.53 34.35 0.12
N ILE A 52 -4.39 33.68 0.26
CA ILE A 52 -4.32 32.23 0.45
C ILE A 52 -3.68 31.95 1.81
N ALA A 53 -4.43 31.33 2.72
CA ALA A 53 -3.87 30.94 4.02
C ALA A 53 -2.99 29.68 3.91
N HIS A 54 -3.48 28.67 3.18
CA HIS A 54 -2.83 27.37 3.06
C HIS A 54 -2.96 26.82 1.65
N VAL A 55 -1.92 26.10 1.20
CA VAL A 55 -1.96 25.26 0.02
C VAL A 55 -1.53 23.86 0.45
N LYS A 56 -2.42 22.88 0.29
CA LYS A 56 -2.20 21.47 0.66
C LYS A 56 -2.13 20.64 -0.62
N MET A 57 -1.08 19.84 -0.79
CA MET A 57 -0.82 19.12 -2.04
C MET A 57 -0.30 17.70 -1.80
N GLY A 58 -0.70 16.76 -2.66
CA GLY A 58 0.02 15.50 -2.86
C GLY A 58 0.90 15.59 -4.10
N THR A 59 1.98 14.82 -4.15
CA THR A 59 2.89 14.83 -5.31
C THR A 59 3.33 13.42 -5.69
N THR A 60 3.39 13.15 -6.98
CA THR A 60 3.94 11.90 -7.54
C THR A 60 5.39 12.08 -7.99
N VAL A 61 6.00 13.25 -7.78
CA VAL A 61 7.35 13.57 -8.26
C VAL A 61 8.39 12.57 -7.72
N ALA A 62 8.36 12.26 -6.42
CA ALA A 62 9.28 11.29 -5.83
C ALA A 62 9.06 9.87 -6.38
N THR A 63 7.80 9.43 -6.48
CA THR A 63 7.45 8.11 -7.03
C THR A 63 7.88 7.98 -8.49
N ASN A 64 7.65 8.99 -9.31
CA ASN A 64 8.05 8.99 -10.73
C ASN A 64 9.58 9.02 -10.86
N ALA A 65 10.28 9.87 -10.08
CA ALA A 65 11.74 9.90 -10.08
C ALA A 65 12.35 8.55 -9.68
N LEU A 66 11.73 7.83 -8.73
CA LEU A 66 12.14 6.50 -8.31
C LEU A 66 11.92 5.45 -9.42
N LEU A 67 10.75 5.46 -10.07
CA LEU A 67 10.39 4.54 -11.15
C LEU A 67 11.24 4.76 -12.41
N GLU A 68 11.46 6.02 -12.78
CA GLU A 68 12.23 6.40 -13.96
C GLU A 68 13.74 6.43 -13.73
N ARG A 69 14.20 6.16 -12.49
CA ARG A 69 15.61 6.27 -12.08
C ARG A 69 16.22 7.65 -12.37
N LYS A 70 15.45 8.70 -12.12
CA LYS A 70 15.84 10.11 -12.33
C LYS A 70 16.06 10.85 -11.01
N GLY A 71 16.74 10.23 -10.05
CA GLY A 71 17.18 10.83 -8.79
C GLY A 71 18.45 11.66 -8.88
N GLU A 72 18.87 12.20 -7.73
CA GLU A 72 20.17 12.83 -7.58
C GLU A 72 21.27 11.75 -7.43
N PRO A 73 22.40 11.83 -8.18
CA PRO A 73 23.53 10.96 -7.95
C PRO A 73 23.94 10.99 -6.47
N THR A 74 24.07 9.81 -5.86
CA THR A 74 24.22 9.68 -4.41
C THR A 74 25.43 8.79 -4.06
N VAL A 75 26.24 9.22 -3.09
CA VAL A 75 27.28 8.40 -2.47
C VAL A 75 26.68 7.61 -1.29
N LEU A 76 26.99 6.32 -1.19
CA LEU A 76 26.76 5.53 0.02
C LEU A 76 28.04 5.44 0.85
N VAL A 77 28.02 5.94 2.08
CA VAL A 77 29.07 5.68 3.08
C VAL A 77 28.60 4.52 3.96
N ILE A 78 29.36 3.42 3.98
CA ILE A 78 29.06 2.22 4.76
C ILE A 78 30.34 1.67 5.41
N ASN A 79 30.24 0.84 6.45
CA ASN A 79 31.43 0.25 7.06
C ASN A 79 32.25 -0.55 6.06
N LYS A 80 33.57 -0.49 6.22
CA LYS A 80 34.53 -1.31 5.49
C LYS A 80 34.22 -2.81 5.62
N GLY A 81 34.25 -3.50 4.49
CA GLY A 81 33.86 -4.91 4.33
C GLY A 81 32.38 -5.12 4.04
N LEU A 82 31.55 -4.07 4.03
CA LEU A 82 30.10 -4.14 3.79
C LEU A 82 29.65 -3.38 2.53
N LYS A 83 30.56 -3.04 1.61
CA LYS A 83 30.23 -2.27 0.39
C LYS A 83 29.08 -2.85 -0.45
N ASP A 84 28.94 -4.17 -0.49
CA ASP A 84 27.96 -4.87 -1.32
C ASP A 84 26.69 -5.24 -0.53
N GLN A 85 26.56 -4.79 0.73
CA GLN A 85 25.51 -5.25 1.65
C GLN A 85 24.09 -4.92 1.16
N LEU A 86 23.88 -3.74 0.59
CA LEU A 86 22.56 -3.35 0.07
C LEU A 86 22.23 -4.07 -1.24
N GLU A 87 23.23 -4.32 -2.09
CA GLU A 87 23.08 -5.09 -3.33
C GLU A 87 22.78 -6.58 -3.06
N ILE A 88 23.40 -7.16 -2.03
CA ILE A 88 23.11 -8.53 -1.57
C ILE A 88 21.70 -8.63 -0.98
N GLY A 89 21.30 -7.63 -0.19
CA GLY A 89 19.99 -7.61 0.44
C GLY A 89 19.76 -8.76 1.40
N TYR A 90 18.64 -9.46 1.22
CA TYR A 90 18.24 -10.63 2.02
C TYR A 90 18.43 -11.97 1.30
N GLN A 91 19.01 -11.97 0.09
CA GLN A 91 19.22 -13.16 -0.75
C GLN A 91 17.93 -13.89 -1.22
N ALA A 92 16.74 -13.33 -0.93
CA ALA A 92 15.48 -13.84 -1.44
C ALA A 92 15.38 -13.72 -2.97
N ARG A 93 14.65 -14.66 -3.61
CA ARG A 93 14.39 -14.69 -5.05
C ARG A 93 12.91 -14.42 -5.33
N PRO A 94 12.53 -13.20 -5.74
CA PRO A 94 11.12 -12.84 -5.98
C PRO A 94 10.46 -13.72 -7.05
N ASP A 95 11.20 -14.04 -8.11
CA ASP A 95 10.83 -15.07 -9.09
C ASP A 95 11.76 -16.27 -8.92
N ILE A 96 11.33 -17.20 -8.07
CA ILE A 96 12.13 -18.36 -7.69
C ILE A 96 12.40 -19.31 -8.87
N PHE A 97 11.53 -19.27 -9.90
CA PHE A 97 11.61 -20.11 -11.10
C PHE A 97 12.42 -19.48 -12.24
N ALA A 98 12.70 -18.17 -12.19
CA ALA A 98 13.50 -17.50 -13.21
C ALA A 98 14.92 -18.10 -13.31
N GLN A 99 15.26 -18.71 -14.45
CA GLN A 99 16.61 -19.26 -14.67
C GLN A 99 17.72 -18.19 -14.61
N LYS A 100 17.38 -16.95 -14.95
CA LYS A 100 18.27 -15.79 -14.88
C LYS A 100 17.75 -14.81 -13.85
N ILE A 101 18.48 -14.65 -12.75
CA ILE A 101 18.14 -13.66 -11.73
C ILE A 101 18.59 -12.28 -12.19
N VAL A 102 17.65 -11.34 -12.21
CA VAL A 102 17.89 -9.93 -12.45
C VAL A 102 17.85 -9.22 -11.10
N LYS A 103 19.00 -8.70 -10.67
CA LYS A 103 19.06 -7.87 -9.47
C LYS A 103 18.47 -6.48 -9.77
N PRO A 104 17.80 -5.84 -8.81
CA PRO A 104 17.44 -4.43 -8.91
C PRO A 104 18.68 -3.57 -9.14
N GLU A 105 18.51 -2.50 -9.92
CA GLU A 105 19.52 -1.46 -10.05
C GLU A 105 19.65 -0.68 -8.73
N MET A 106 20.87 -0.40 -8.30
CA MET A 106 21.15 0.35 -7.06
C MET A 106 20.94 1.86 -7.29
N LEU A 107 20.39 2.56 -6.29
CA LEU A 107 20.17 4.00 -6.35
C LEU A 107 21.44 4.83 -6.17
N TYR A 108 22.45 4.29 -5.48
CA TYR A 108 23.72 4.98 -5.26
C TYR A 108 24.66 4.81 -6.45
N ALA A 109 25.41 5.86 -6.78
CA ALA A 109 26.38 5.87 -7.87
C ALA A 109 27.78 5.43 -7.42
N ARG A 110 28.10 5.59 -6.14
CA ARG A 110 29.41 5.30 -5.57
C ARG A 110 29.30 4.83 -4.13
N VAL A 111 30.14 3.89 -3.73
CA VAL A 111 30.28 3.43 -2.34
C VAL A 111 31.61 3.89 -1.78
N ILE A 112 31.61 4.36 -0.53
CA ILE A 112 32.78 4.68 0.29
C ILE A 112 32.74 3.79 1.52
N GLU A 113 33.83 3.07 1.74
CA GLU A 113 34.01 2.17 2.88
C GLU A 113 34.68 2.91 4.05
N ALA A 114 33.88 3.36 5.02
CA ALA A 114 34.38 3.98 6.24
C ALA A 114 35.09 2.94 7.13
N ASP A 115 36.37 3.16 7.45
CA ASP A 115 37.10 2.34 8.42
C ASP A 115 36.62 2.70 9.83
N GLN A 116 35.56 2.02 10.25
CA GLN A 116 34.85 2.24 11.50
C GLN A 116 34.11 0.95 11.87
N ARG A 117 34.07 0.60 13.16
CA ARG A 117 33.24 -0.51 13.66
C ARG A 117 32.82 -0.26 15.11
N THR A 118 31.51 -0.23 15.33
CA THR A 118 30.89 -0.32 16.65
C THR A 118 30.24 -1.70 16.79
N ARG A 119 30.33 -2.33 17.95
CA ARG A 119 29.70 -3.62 18.26
C ARG A 119 28.25 -3.42 18.72
N ALA A 120 27.46 -4.49 18.78
CA ALA A 120 26.06 -4.43 19.25
C ALA A 120 25.92 -3.97 20.72
N ASP A 121 26.97 -4.15 21.53
CA ASP A 121 27.04 -3.70 22.93
C ASP A 121 27.53 -2.24 23.07
N GLY A 122 27.77 -1.53 21.95
CA GLY A 122 28.24 -0.15 21.94
C GLY A 122 29.75 0.01 22.04
N MET A 123 30.51 -1.07 22.20
CA MET A 123 31.97 -1.00 22.22
C MET A 123 32.48 -0.59 20.83
N VAL A 124 33.23 0.51 20.76
CA VAL A 124 33.95 0.93 19.55
C VAL A 124 35.16 0.04 19.36
N GLU A 125 35.04 -0.94 18.45
CA GLU A 125 36.14 -1.83 18.06
C GLU A 125 37.15 -1.09 17.18
N ARG A 126 36.66 -0.22 16.29
CA ARG A 126 37.49 0.64 15.43
C ARG A 126 36.89 2.04 15.37
N PRO A 127 37.61 3.08 15.83
CA PRO A 127 37.15 4.46 15.69
C PRO A 127 37.16 4.88 14.23
N LEU A 128 36.32 5.86 13.87
CA LEU A 128 36.22 6.36 12.50
C LEU A 128 37.54 7.01 12.06
N ASP A 129 38.12 6.52 10.96
CA ASP A 129 39.22 7.24 10.29
C ASP A 129 38.69 8.46 9.53
N LYS A 130 38.66 9.59 10.23
CA LYS A 130 38.16 10.88 9.73
C LYS A 130 38.97 11.42 8.55
N ASN A 131 40.27 11.13 8.49
CA ASN A 131 41.14 11.67 7.45
C ASN A 131 40.94 10.93 6.14
N ALA A 132 40.90 9.60 6.20
CA ALA A 132 40.58 8.76 5.05
C ALA A 132 39.17 9.09 4.51
N LEU A 133 38.16 9.12 5.39
CA LEU A 133 36.80 9.44 5.00
C LEU A 133 36.69 10.83 4.34
N ARG A 134 37.36 11.85 4.90
CA ARG A 134 37.37 13.20 4.31
C ARG A 134 37.98 13.20 2.90
N ALA A 135 39.08 12.47 2.68
CA ALA A 135 39.71 12.38 1.36
C ALA A 135 38.79 11.71 0.32
N ASP A 136 38.14 10.61 0.71
CA ASP A 136 37.21 9.88 -0.16
C ASP A 136 35.96 10.69 -0.49
N LEU A 137 35.36 11.33 0.52
CA LEU A 137 34.21 12.22 0.34
C LEU A 137 34.57 13.43 -0.52
N LYS A 138 35.75 14.03 -0.33
CA LYS A 138 36.22 15.14 -1.17
C LYS A 138 36.35 14.68 -2.62
N THR A 139 36.89 13.49 -2.86
CA THR A 139 37.01 12.94 -4.21
C THR A 139 35.64 12.77 -4.87
N ALA A 140 34.62 12.33 -4.13
CA ALA A 140 33.27 12.21 -4.66
C ALA A 140 32.64 13.59 -4.94
N ARG A 141 32.90 14.59 -4.10
CA ARG A 141 32.49 15.99 -4.33
C ARG A 141 33.14 16.59 -5.57
N ASP A 142 34.44 16.39 -5.73
CA ASP A 142 35.20 16.87 -6.89
C ASP A 142 34.70 16.23 -8.21
N GLN A 143 34.05 15.06 -8.13
CA GLN A 143 33.39 14.38 -9.25
C GLN A 143 31.95 14.84 -9.52
N GLY A 144 31.46 15.83 -8.76
CA GLY A 144 30.14 16.43 -8.95
C GLY A 144 28.99 15.71 -8.24
N ILE A 145 29.26 14.84 -7.26
CA ILE A 145 28.20 14.23 -6.45
C ILE A 145 27.84 15.15 -5.26
N ASP A 146 26.58 15.58 -5.22
CA ASP A 146 26.08 16.53 -4.21
C ASP A 146 25.31 15.88 -3.05
N SER A 147 24.93 14.61 -3.20
CA SER A 147 24.15 13.86 -2.21
C SER A 147 24.91 12.69 -1.59
N VAL A 148 24.74 12.49 -0.28
CA VAL A 148 25.35 11.38 0.47
C VAL A 148 24.38 10.74 1.45
N ALA A 149 24.36 9.41 1.45
CA ALA A 149 23.69 8.56 2.44
C ALA A 149 24.76 7.93 3.35
N ILE A 150 24.61 8.04 4.66
CA ILE A 150 25.57 7.52 5.65
C ILE A 150 24.89 6.43 6.46
N VAL A 151 25.41 5.20 6.37
CA VAL A 151 24.82 4.00 6.95
C VAL A 151 25.90 3.16 7.62
N LEU A 152 26.07 3.29 8.93
CA LEU A 152 27.01 2.49 9.71
C LEU A 152 26.27 1.45 10.58
N MET A 153 26.98 0.38 10.92
CA MET A 153 26.49 -0.75 11.67
C MET A 153 26.23 -0.34 13.13
N HIS A 154 25.06 -0.73 13.65
CA HIS A 154 24.58 -0.40 15.00
C HIS A 154 24.35 1.10 15.31
N SER A 155 24.41 1.99 14.32
CA SER A 155 24.16 3.43 14.51
C SER A 155 22.74 3.79 14.92
N TYR A 156 21.79 2.86 14.75
CA TYR A 156 20.44 3.00 15.30
C TYR A 156 20.45 3.14 16.84
N ALA A 157 21.49 2.63 17.50
CA ALA A 157 21.68 2.72 18.96
C ALA A 157 22.89 3.58 19.35
N TYR A 158 23.94 3.65 18.51
CA TYR A 158 25.20 4.35 18.80
C TYR A 158 25.60 5.26 17.61
N SER A 159 25.01 6.45 17.56
CA SER A 159 25.01 7.32 16.37
C SER A 159 26.26 8.19 16.19
N GLU A 160 27.20 8.19 17.14
CA GLU A 160 28.29 9.17 17.21
C GLU A 160 29.14 9.17 15.93
N ALA A 161 29.49 7.99 15.41
CA ALA A 161 30.30 7.86 14.21
C ALA A 161 29.58 8.37 12.94
N GLU A 162 28.25 8.18 12.86
CA GLU A 162 27.46 8.71 11.75
C GLU A 162 27.38 10.24 11.80
N MET A 163 27.20 10.82 12.99
CA MET A 163 27.19 12.27 13.19
C MET A 163 28.53 12.91 12.82
N GLU A 164 29.65 12.25 13.14
CA GLU A 164 30.99 12.69 12.74
C GLU A 164 31.18 12.64 11.22
N ALA A 165 30.75 11.55 10.57
CA ALA A 165 30.78 11.43 9.11
C ALA A 165 29.91 12.51 8.44
N ALA A 166 28.73 12.79 8.99
CA ALA A 166 27.83 13.83 8.51
C ALA A 166 28.45 15.23 8.64
N ALA A 167 29.14 15.50 9.75
CA ALA A 167 29.87 16.77 9.94
C ALA A 167 30.94 16.96 8.85
N ILE A 168 31.73 15.93 8.55
CA ILE A 168 32.73 15.96 7.47
C ILE A 168 32.08 16.24 6.11
N ALA A 169 30.95 15.59 5.82
CA ALA A 169 30.20 15.84 4.59
C ALA A 169 29.68 17.29 4.50
N ARG A 170 29.15 17.85 5.60
CA ARG A 170 28.72 19.26 5.66
C ARG A 170 29.88 20.21 5.38
N GLU A 171 31.04 19.98 5.97
CA GLU A 171 32.24 20.80 5.75
C GLU A 171 32.74 20.77 4.30
N LEU A 172 32.59 19.63 3.62
CA LEU A 172 32.91 19.48 2.19
C LEU A 172 31.81 20.01 1.26
N GLY A 173 30.71 20.52 1.82
CA GLY A 173 29.65 21.24 1.13
C GLY A 173 28.55 20.37 0.51
N PHE A 174 28.45 19.08 0.83
CA PHE A 174 27.33 18.25 0.35
C PHE A 174 26.00 18.95 0.67
N THR A 175 25.11 19.08 -0.34
CA THR A 175 23.84 19.82 -0.20
C THR A 175 22.71 18.94 0.33
N GLN A 176 22.86 17.62 0.18
CA GLN A 176 21.98 16.62 0.78
C GLN A 176 22.80 15.57 1.54
N ILE A 177 22.46 15.39 2.82
CA ILE A 177 23.11 14.44 3.71
C ILE A 177 21.99 13.72 4.46
N SER A 178 21.80 12.44 4.17
CA SER A 178 20.85 11.59 4.87
C SER A 178 21.62 10.63 5.77
N VAL A 179 21.35 10.71 7.08
CA VAL A 179 22.05 9.94 8.11
C VAL A 179 21.11 8.85 8.62
N SER A 180 21.57 7.60 8.65
CA SER A 180 20.66 6.47 8.85
C SER A 180 19.98 6.45 10.22
N ASN A 181 20.65 6.92 11.28
CA ASN A 181 20.05 7.07 12.60
C ASN A 181 18.99 8.19 12.68
N GLU A 182 19.01 9.18 11.81
CA GLU A 182 18.02 10.27 11.77
C GLU A 182 16.85 9.89 10.85
N VAL A 183 17.17 9.25 9.72
CA VAL A 183 16.19 8.77 8.76
C VAL A 183 15.45 7.58 9.34
N SER A 184 16.08 6.40 9.44
CA SER A 184 15.39 5.19 9.91
C SER A 184 16.09 4.65 11.17
N PRO A 185 15.78 5.15 12.38
CA PRO A 185 16.41 4.77 13.67
C PRO A 185 16.04 3.35 14.14
N LEU A 186 15.91 2.42 13.21
CA LEU A 186 15.52 1.04 13.45
C LEU A 186 16.70 0.08 13.20
N ILE A 187 16.66 -1.07 13.86
CA ILE A 187 17.55 -2.20 13.59
C ILE A 187 17.42 -2.67 12.12
N LYS A 188 18.29 -3.60 11.68
CA LYS A 188 18.44 -4.14 10.30
C LYS A 188 19.02 -3.14 9.29
N ILE A 189 20.30 -3.36 8.94
CA ILE A 189 21.07 -2.44 8.09
C ILE A 189 20.56 -2.36 6.64
N VAL A 190 19.98 -3.43 6.08
CA VAL A 190 19.49 -3.44 4.69
C VAL A 190 18.30 -2.49 4.54
N GLY A 191 17.21 -2.72 5.28
CA GLY A 191 16.04 -1.85 5.23
C GLY A 191 16.33 -0.40 5.67
N ARG A 192 17.15 -0.22 6.72
CA ARG A 192 17.60 1.12 7.15
C ARG A 192 18.43 1.80 6.06
N GLY A 193 19.37 1.07 5.44
CA GLY A 193 20.26 1.58 4.43
C GLY A 193 19.54 1.98 3.15
N ASP A 194 18.67 1.13 2.62
CA ASP A 194 17.90 1.43 1.42
C ASP A 194 16.98 2.64 1.62
N THR A 195 16.35 2.76 2.80
CA THR A 195 15.53 3.94 3.15
C THR A 195 16.37 5.22 3.17
N THR A 196 17.58 5.15 3.74
CA THR A 196 18.51 6.29 3.84
C THR A 196 19.02 6.70 2.46
N VAL A 197 19.31 5.73 1.59
CA VAL A 197 19.72 5.98 0.20
C VAL A 197 18.56 6.57 -0.61
N ALA A 198 17.35 6.01 -0.49
CA ALA A 198 16.17 6.53 -1.18
C ALA A 198 15.88 7.98 -0.76
N ASP A 199 16.02 8.31 0.53
CA ASP A 199 15.87 9.66 1.02
C ASP A 199 16.92 10.62 0.40
N ALA A 200 18.20 10.25 0.43
CA ALA A 200 19.28 11.04 -0.18
C ALA A 200 19.09 11.24 -1.69
N TYR A 201 18.58 10.21 -2.38
CA TYR A 201 18.35 10.20 -3.82
C TYR A 201 17.17 11.09 -4.24
N LEU A 202 16.10 11.15 -3.43
CA LEU A 202 14.83 11.80 -3.78
C LEU A 202 14.65 13.20 -3.18
N SER A 203 15.16 13.46 -1.98
CA SER A 203 15.01 14.74 -1.28
C SER A 203 15.43 15.97 -2.10
N PRO A 204 16.54 15.96 -2.87
CA PRO A 204 16.93 17.12 -3.70
C PRO A 204 15.91 17.46 -4.78
N ILE A 205 15.26 16.46 -5.38
CA ILE A 205 14.25 16.66 -6.42
C ILE A 205 13.00 17.28 -5.83
N LEU A 206 12.58 16.78 -4.67
CA LEU A 206 11.43 17.33 -3.96
C LEU A 206 11.67 18.78 -3.57
N ARG A 207 12.85 19.12 -3.02
CA ARG A 207 13.19 20.52 -2.68
C ARG A 207 13.10 21.43 -3.89
N ARG A 208 13.67 21.05 -5.04
CA ARG A 208 13.56 21.84 -6.29
C ARG A 208 12.11 22.05 -6.73
N TYR A 209 11.28 21.02 -6.60
CA TYR A 209 9.85 21.11 -6.91
C TYR A 209 9.12 22.07 -5.96
N ILE A 210 9.36 21.95 -4.66
CA ILE A 210 8.79 22.81 -3.62
C ILE A 210 9.22 24.27 -3.83
N GLU A 211 10.50 24.52 -4.08
CA GLU A 211 11.03 25.86 -4.37
C GLU A 211 10.41 26.46 -5.64
N GLY A 212 10.19 25.62 -6.67
CA GLY A 212 9.52 26.02 -7.90
C GLY A 212 8.07 26.47 -7.68
N ILE A 213 7.33 25.82 -6.79
CA ILE A 213 5.97 26.23 -6.41
C ILE A 213 6.01 27.47 -5.51
N SER A 214 6.86 27.44 -4.47
CA SER A 214 6.99 28.52 -3.49
C SER A 214 7.38 29.85 -4.13
N SER A 215 8.34 29.84 -5.08
CA SER A 215 8.74 31.06 -5.81
C SER A 215 7.60 31.66 -6.64
N LYS A 216 6.75 30.84 -7.24
CA LYS A 216 5.58 31.28 -8.02
C LYS A 216 4.43 31.78 -7.14
N LEU A 217 4.31 31.27 -5.92
CA LEU A 217 3.32 31.73 -4.94
C LEU A 217 3.78 33.00 -4.20
N ASN A 218 5.06 33.13 -3.88
CA ASN A 218 5.57 34.25 -3.07
C ASN A 218 5.98 35.49 -3.88
N GLY A 219 5.81 35.48 -5.20
CA GLY A 219 5.93 36.68 -6.05
C GLY A 219 7.32 37.32 -6.17
N ARG A 220 8.38 36.78 -5.54
CA ARG A 220 9.76 37.28 -5.68
C ARG A 220 10.51 36.52 -6.77
N LYS A 221 11.06 37.25 -7.75
CA LYS A 221 12.07 36.71 -8.68
C LYS A 221 13.32 36.35 -7.88
N SER A 222 13.79 35.11 -8.01
CA SER A 222 15.13 34.69 -7.59
C SER A 222 16.17 35.61 -8.24
N GLY A 223 16.72 36.56 -7.49
CA GLY A 223 17.63 37.58 -8.03
C GLY A 223 18.14 38.63 -7.04
N ASP A 224 17.38 39.00 -6.00
CA ASP A 224 17.84 39.96 -4.99
C ASP A 224 18.24 39.25 -3.68
N VAL A 225 19.35 38.53 -3.71
CA VAL A 225 20.11 38.23 -2.49
C VAL A 225 21.06 39.39 -2.27
N ASN A 226 20.56 40.46 -1.64
CA ASN A 226 21.43 41.53 -1.19
C ASN A 226 22.32 41.01 -0.05
N ARG A 227 23.62 40.96 -0.34
CA ARG A 227 24.71 40.82 0.63
C ARG A 227 24.75 42.06 1.53
N SER A 228 23.90 42.12 2.54
CA SER A 228 24.16 42.92 3.72
C SER A 228 23.34 42.38 4.88
N GLY A 229 24.03 41.63 5.75
CA GLY A 229 23.46 41.07 6.96
C GLY A 229 22.83 42.14 7.84
N LYS A 230 21.53 41.97 8.08
CA LYS A 230 20.76 42.42 9.23
C LYS A 230 19.38 41.79 9.09
N ASP A 231 19.27 40.57 9.59
CA ASP A 231 18.01 39.84 9.69
C ASP A 231 17.14 40.53 10.75
N THR A 232 16.13 41.26 10.30
CA THR A 232 14.92 41.52 11.09
C THR A 232 13.83 40.60 10.58
N GLU A 233 13.18 39.90 11.50
CA GLU A 233 12.04 38.97 11.33
C GLU A 233 10.86 39.64 10.61
N GLU A 234 10.94 39.84 9.29
CA GLU A 234 9.76 40.09 8.47
C GLU A 234 9.15 38.75 8.07
N GLN A 235 8.03 38.42 8.71
CA GLN A 235 7.18 37.28 8.42
C GLN A 235 6.97 37.12 6.91
N SER A 236 7.32 35.95 6.38
CA SER A 236 6.93 35.49 5.05
C SER A 236 5.43 35.76 4.82
N THR A 237 5.11 36.65 3.89
CA THR A 237 3.73 37.06 3.55
C THR A 237 3.03 36.09 2.58
N GLY A 238 3.56 34.87 2.43
CA GLY A 238 3.06 33.84 1.52
C GLY A 238 2.19 32.76 2.19
N PRO A 239 1.44 31.97 1.40
CA PRO A 239 0.64 30.86 1.92
C PRO A 239 1.51 29.78 2.58
N LYS A 240 0.99 29.14 3.63
CA LYS A 240 1.61 27.94 4.20
C LYS A 240 1.49 26.76 3.24
N LEU A 241 2.62 26.26 2.75
CA LEU A 241 2.68 25.09 1.86
C LEU A 241 2.79 23.80 2.68
N MET A 242 1.86 22.87 2.45
CA MET A 242 1.76 21.60 3.15
C MET A 242 1.69 20.46 2.15
N PHE A 243 2.38 19.36 2.46
CA PHE A 243 2.43 18.16 1.62
C PHE A 243 1.82 16.97 2.34
N MET A 244 1.05 16.18 1.59
CA MET A 244 0.60 14.87 2.04
C MET A 244 1.81 13.94 2.14
N ALA A 245 1.95 13.25 3.26
CA ALA A 245 2.91 12.18 3.45
C ALA A 245 2.25 10.82 3.15
N SER A 246 3.07 9.83 2.81
CA SER A 246 2.64 8.45 2.55
C SER A 246 1.91 7.80 3.73
N SER A 247 2.12 8.31 4.94
CA SER A 247 1.43 7.89 6.16
C SER A 247 -0.01 8.43 6.27
N GLY A 248 -0.47 9.29 5.35
CA GLY A 248 -1.81 9.89 5.39
C GLY A 248 -1.94 11.15 6.26
N GLY A 249 -0.81 11.68 6.76
CA GLY A 249 -0.75 12.99 7.43
C GLY A 249 -0.21 14.10 6.54
N LEU A 250 -0.49 15.36 6.90
CA LEU A 250 0.17 16.51 6.30
C LEU A 250 1.45 16.88 7.06
N THR A 251 2.43 17.40 6.34
CA THR A 251 3.63 18.04 6.90
C THR A 251 3.98 19.31 6.14
N ALA A 252 4.63 20.26 6.79
CA ALA A 252 5.11 21.47 6.15
C ALA A 252 6.19 21.16 5.09
N ALA A 253 6.26 22.01 4.07
CA ALA A 253 7.17 21.84 2.94
C ALA A 253 8.64 21.71 3.36
N GLU A 254 9.05 22.40 4.42
CA GLU A 254 10.41 22.41 4.94
C GLU A 254 10.78 21.09 5.66
N LEU A 255 9.78 20.37 6.15
CA LEU A 255 9.92 19.09 6.86
C LEU A 255 9.66 17.89 5.95
N PHE A 256 9.27 18.09 4.69
CA PHE A 256 8.91 17.03 3.76
C PHE A 256 10.15 16.38 3.14
N GLN A 257 10.35 15.08 3.41
CA GLN A 257 11.53 14.32 3.00
C GLN A 257 11.22 13.33 1.87
N GLY A 258 12.26 12.90 1.15
CA GLY A 258 12.21 11.98 0.01
C GLY A 258 11.42 10.70 0.28
N ARG A 259 11.69 10.08 1.43
CA ARG A 259 11.06 8.84 1.87
C ARG A 259 9.55 8.98 2.14
N ASP A 260 9.09 10.15 2.56
CA ASP A 260 7.72 10.39 3.01
C ASP A 260 6.80 10.79 1.85
N ALA A 261 7.35 10.99 0.65
CA ALA A 261 6.62 11.45 -0.53
C ALA A 261 6.12 10.32 -1.43
N ILE A 262 6.60 9.08 -1.22
CA ILE A 262 6.37 7.94 -2.11
C ILE A 262 4.94 7.43 -1.94
N LEU A 263 4.11 7.51 -2.98
CA LEU A 263 2.67 7.18 -2.93
C LEU A 263 1.83 8.12 -2.04
N SER A 264 2.27 9.37 -1.87
CA SER A 264 1.53 10.37 -1.08
C SER A 264 0.21 10.85 -1.69
N GLY A 265 0.05 10.80 -3.02
CA GLY A 265 -1.18 11.24 -3.70
C GLY A 265 -2.41 10.41 -3.30
N PRO A 266 -2.40 9.08 -3.52
CA PRO A 266 -3.50 8.18 -3.16
C PRO A 266 -3.86 8.19 -1.66
N ALA A 267 -2.90 8.50 -0.78
CA ALA A 267 -3.11 8.60 0.67
C ALA A 267 -4.23 9.62 1.03
N GLY A 268 -4.31 10.74 0.31
CA GLY A 268 -5.40 11.70 0.48
C GLY A 268 -6.78 11.11 0.17
N GLY A 269 -6.87 10.25 -0.83
CA GLY A 269 -8.09 9.53 -1.20
C GLY A 269 -8.57 8.60 -0.09
N VAL A 270 -7.66 7.83 0.51
CA VAL A 270 -7.96 6.95 1.64
C VAL A 270 -8.46 7.74 2.85
N VAL A 271 -7.82 8.86 3.18
CA VAL A 271 -8.26 9.75 4.28
C VAL A 271 -9.65 10.31 4.01
N GLY A 272 -9.90 10.80 2.79
CA GLY A 272 -11.21 11.31 2.37
C GLY A 272 -12.30 10.23 2.40
N ALA A 273 -11.98 9.02 1.94
CA ALA A 273 -12.89 7.88 1.95
C ALA A 273 -13.24 7.44 3.38
N ALA A 274 -12.25 7.36 4.28
CA ALA A 274 -12.50 6.99 5.67
C ALA A 274 -13.31 8.07 6.42
N ALA A 275 -13.05 9.36 6.14
CA ALA A 275 -13.81 10.46 6.73
C ALA A 275 -15.28 10.46 6.26
N THR A 276 -15.51 10.33 4.96
CA THR A 276 -16.86 10.35 4.38
C THR A 276 -17.67 9.10 4.73
N ALA A 277 -17.04 7.92 4.80
CA ALA A 277 -17.70 6.69 5.27
C ALA A 277 -18.19 6.83 6.72
N ARG A 278 -17.36 7.38 7.61
CA ARG A 278 -17.75 7.63 9.01
C ARG A 278 -18.89 8.63 9.13
N LEU A 279 -18.87 9.71 8.34
CA LEU A 279 -19.99 10.66 8.28
C LEU A 279 -21.28 10.00 7.79
N ALA A 280 -21.19 9.02 6.89
CA ALA A 280 -22.32 8.22 6.43
C ALA A 280 -22.74 7.11 7.43
N GLY A 281 -22.05 6.96 8.56
CA GLY A 281 -22.36 5.99 9.61
C GLY A 281 -21.75 4.60 9.41
N PHE A 282 -20.66 4.49 8.64
CA PHE A 282 -19.95 3.24 8.38
C PHE A 282 -18.52 3.28 8.92
N ASP A 283 -18.15 2.32 9.76
CA ASP A 283 -16.79 2.17 10.30
C ASP A 283 -15.92 1.20 9.46
N LYS A 284 -16.56 0.39 8.61
CA LYS A 284 -15.94 -0.59 7.71
C LYS A 284 -16.13 -0.17 6.25
N MET A 285 -15.03 0.04 5.53
CA MET A 285 -15.09 0.34 4.09
C MET A 285 -13.96 -0.29 3.27
N ILE A 286 -14.27 -0.52 2.00
CA ILE A 286 -13.30 -0.70 0.93
C ILE A 286 -13.28 0.58 0.11
N GLY A 287 -12.14 1.27 0.08
CA GLY A 287 -11.95 2.45 -0.74
C GLY A 287 -11.59 2.05 -2.16
N PHE A 288 -12.26 2.66 -3.14
CA PHE A 288 -12.08 2.39 -4.56
C PHE A 288 -11.94 3.71 -5.34
N ASP A 289 -10.70 4.09 -5.65
CA ASP A 289 -10.37 5.27 -6.47
C ASP A 289 -10.16 4.84 -7.92
N MET A 290 -11.07 5.15 -8.84
CA MET A 290 -10.86 4.87 -10.25
C MET A 290 -10.61 6.16 -11.04
N GLY A 291 -9.36 6.33 -11.46
CA GLY A 291 -8.91 7.40 -12.32
C GLY A 291 -8.91 7.03 -13.81
N GLY A 292 -8.20 7.84 -14.60
CA GLY A 292 -7.98 7.57 -16.02
C GLY A 292 -6.86 6.58 -16.31
N THR A 293 -5.92 6.36 -15.40
CA THR A 293 -4.74 5.51 -15.69
C THR A 293 -4.74 4.23 -14.87
N SER A 294 -5.17 4.34 -13.62
CA SER A 294 -5.09 3.29 -12.61
C SER A 294 -6.28 3.35 -11.67
N THR A 295 -6.40 2.30 -10.85
CA THR A 295 -7.33 2.21 -9.75
C THR A 295 -6.56 1.96 -8.47
N ASP A 296 -6.82 2.75 -7.42
CA ASP A 296 -6.25 2.56 -6.10
C ASP A 296 -7.30 1.97 -5.15
N VAL A 297 -6.93 0.89 -4.47
CA VAL A 297 -7.82 0.19 -3.54
C VAL A 297 -7.23 0.21 -2.12
N SER A 298 -8.08 0.44 -1.12
CA SER A 298 -7.71 0.44 0.30
C SER A 298 -8.76 -0.26 1.16
N HIS A 299 -8.34 -0.74 2.34
CA HIS A 299 -9.20 -1.33 3.36
C HIS A 299 -9.16 -0.48 4.64
N TYR A 300 -10.30 -0.32 5.29
CA TYR A 300 -10.44 0.39 6.56
C TYR A 300 -11.52 -0.28 7.43
N ASP A 301 -11.18 -0.56 8.68
CA ASP A 301 -12.08 -1.16 9.68
C ASP A 301 -11.91 -0.39 11.01
N GLY A 302 -12.24 0.91 10.98
CA GLY A 302 -12.04 1.84 12.09
C GLY A 302 -10.60 2.35 12.29
N ARG A 303 -9.61 1.72 11.67
CA ARG A 303 -8.19 2.13 11.70
C ARG A 303 -7.57 2.05 10.31
N PHE A 304 -6.62 2.95 10.03
CA PHE A 304 -5.82 2.89 8.81
C PHE A 304 -4.84 1.71 8.88
N GLU A 305 -4.79 0.91 7.81
CA GLU A 305 -3.74 -0.10 7.64
C GLU A 305 -2.46 0.55 7.12
N HIS A 306 -1.35 0.31 7.81
CA HIS A 306 -0.02 0.74 7.39
C HIS A 306 0.86 -0.45 7.04
N SER A 307 1.66 -0.31 6.00
CA SER A 307 2.83 -1.15 5.75
C SER A 307 4.07 -0.43 6.27
N PHE A 308 4.85 -1.09 7.12
CA PHE A 308 6.10 -0.54 7.67
C PHE A 308 7.32 -0.92 6.84
N GLU A 309 7.19 -1.95 6.03
CA GLU A 309 8.16 -2.34 5.01
C GLU A 309 7.42 -2.44 3.68
N THR A 310 7.91 -1.73 2.67
CA THR A 310 7.34 -1.73 1.32
C THR A 310 8.46 -1.76 0.30
N GLU A 311 8.29 -2.52 -0.76
CA GLU A 311 9.18 -2.49 -1.91
C GLU A 311 8.54 -1.69 -3.04
N VAL A 312 9.22 -0.65 -3.51
CA VAL A 312 8.79 0.17 -4.64
C VAL A 312 9.92 0.22 -5.66
N ALA A 313 9.65 -0.23 -6.89
CA ALA A 313 10.66 -0.30 -7.96
C ALA A 313 11.95 -1.06 -7.54
N GLY A 314 11.82 -2.16 -6.78
CA GLY A 314 12.96 -2.93 -6.28
C GLY A 314 13.72 -2.28 -5.12
N VAL A 315 13.25 -1.15 -4.58
CA VAL A 315 13.86 -0.45 -3.45
C VAL A 315 13.04 -0.71 -2.20
N ARG A 316 13.69 -1.18 -1.14
CA ARG A 316 13.05 -1.54 0.14
C ARG A 316 13.00 -0.31 1.03
N LEU A 317 11.82 0.05 1.49
CA LEU A 317 11.57 1.24 2.30
C LEU A 317 10.98 0.86 3.64
N ARG A 318 11.61 1.38 4.71
CA ARG A 318 11.16 1.31 6.11
C ARG A 318 10.58 2.65 6.54
N ALA A 319 9.38 2.93 6.05
CA ALA A 319 8.58 4.09 6.41
C ALA A 319 7.10 3.68 6.49
N PRO A 320 6.31 4.26 7.39
CA PRO A 320 4.88 3.97 7.47
C PRO A 320 4.17 4.51 6.23
N ILE A 321 3.64 3.60 5.41
CA ILE A 321 2.87 3.93 4.20
C ILE A 321 1.47 3.37 4.35
N LEU A 322 0.44 4.17 4.05
CA LEU A 322 -0.93 3.67 3.95
C LEU A 322 -0.97 2.50 2.95
N ARG A 323 -1.59 1.40 3.37
CA ARG A 323 -1.60 0.19 2.56
C ARG A 323 -2.59 0.33 1.40
N ILE A 324 -2.08 0.81 0.28
CA ILE A 324 -2.82 1.06 -0.95
C ILE A 324 -2.34 0.07 -1.99
N HIS A 325 -3.29 -0.56 -2.68
CA HIS A 325 -2.99 -1.45 -3.79
C HIS A 325 -3.45 -0.80 -5.09
N THR A 326 -2.48 -0.46 -5.94
CA THR A 326 -2.73 0.15 -7.25
C THR A 326 -2.79 -0.92 -8.33
N VAL A 327 -3.79 -0.82 -9.20
CA VAL A 327 -3.99 -1.69 -10.36
C VAL A 327 -3.93 -0.86 -11.63
N ALA A 328 -3.27 -1.40 -12.66
CA ALA A 328 -3.19 -0.81 -14.00
C ALA A 328 -4.51 -0.99 -14.79
N ALA A 329 -5.62 -0.60 -14.18
CA ALA A 329 -6.96 -0.58 -14.75
C ALA A 329 -7.60 0.77 -14.42
N GLY A 330 -8.01 1.53 -15.43
CA GLY A 330 -8.66 2.83 -15.27
C GLY A 330 -9.42 3.21 -16.54
N GLY A 331 -10.01 4.41 -16.59
CA GLY A 331 -10.80 4.86 -17.74
C GLY A 331 -10.04 4.85 -19.08
N GLY A 332 -8.73 5.06 -19.05
CA GLY A 332 -7.85 5.10 -20.22
C GLY A 332 -7.13 3.78 -20.50
N SER A 333 -7.46 2.69 -19.80
CA SER A 333 -6.88 1.37 -20.11
C SER A 333 -7.24 0.95 -21.53
N ILE A 334 -6.22 0.58 -22.31
CA ILE A 334 -6.34 0.33 -23.74
C ILE A 334 -7.09 -0.99 -23.97
N ILE A 335 -8.04 -0.95 -24.92
CA ILE A 335 -8.76 -2.13 -25.40
C ILE A 335 -8.03 -2.68 -26.62
N SER A 336 -7.73 -3.98 -26.61
CA SER A 336 -7.11 -4.66 -27.75
C SER A 336 -7.77 -6.01 -28.03
N PHE A 337 -7.67 -6.44 -29.29
CA PHE A 337 -8.10 -7.75 -29.75
C PHE A 337 -6.96 -8.39 -30.55
N ASP A 338 -6.50 -9.57 -30.12
CA ASP A 338 -5.35 -10.27 -30.73
C ASP A 338 -5.75 -11.28 -31.82
N GLY A 339 -7.02 -11.28 -32.24
CA GLY A 339 -7.59 -12.29 -33.15
C GLY A 339 -8.26 -13.47 -32.42
N THR A 340 -8.00 -13.64 -31.11
CA THR A 340 -8.60 -14.71 -30.31
C THR A 340 -9.28 -14.23 -29.04
N ARG A 341 -8.74 -13.22 -28.37
CA ARG A 341 -9.23 -12.74 -27.06
C ARG A 341 -9.23 -11.21 -27.00
N PHE A 342 -10.23 -10.66 -26.31
CA PHE A 342 -10.25 -9.26 -25.93
C PHE A 342 -9.42 -9.05 -24.66
N ARG A 343 -8.70 -7.94 -24.59
CA ARG A 343 -7.89 -7.55 -23.42
C ARG A 343 -8.12 -6.08 -23.09
N VAL A 344 -8.03 -5.76 -21.81
CA VAL A 344 -8.08 -4.39 -21.29
C VAL A 344 -6.86 -4.15 -20.42
N GLY A 345 -6.05 -3.16 -20.77
CA GLY A 345 -4.78 -2.87 -20.09
C GLY A 345 -3.70 -3.95 -20.34
N PRO A 346 -2.57 -3.91 -19.61
CA PRO A 346 -2.24 -2.95 -18.54
C PRO A 346 -1.85 -1.57 -19.04
N GLU A 347 -1.60 -1.40 -20.35
CA GLU A 347 -1.25 -0.12 -20.94
C GLU A 347 -2.42 0.87 -20.86
N SER A 348 -2.09 2.16 -20.70
CA SER A 348 -3.06 3.25 -20.61
C SER A 348 -2.74 4.35 -21.63
N ALA A 349 -3.78 4.94 -22.20
CA ALA A 349 -3.67 6.09 -23.10
C ALA A 349 -3.41 7.42 -22.37
N GLY A 350 -3.48 7.45 -21.04
CA GLY A 350 -3.21 8.65 -20.23
C GLY A 350 -4.18 9.81 -20.51
N ALA A 351 -3.68 11.05 -20.39
CA ALA A 351 -4.43 12.26 -20.78
C ALA A 351 -4.16 12.68 -22.23
N PHE A 352 -2.96 12.39 -22.73
CA PHE A 352 -2.52 12.70 -24.09
C PHE A 352 -1.68 11.53 -24.61
N PRO A 353 -2.03 10.92 -25.77
CA PRO A 353 -3.16 11.26 -26.63
C PRO A 353 -4.54 10.96 -26.00
N GLY A 354 -4.60 10.20 -24.89
CA GLY A 354 -5.85 9.90 -24.18
C GLY A 354 -6.79 8.95 -24.95
N PRO A 355 -8.00 8.68 -24.43
CA PRO A 355 -9.05 7.94 -25.11
C PRO A 355 -9.33 8.41 -26.54
N LYS A 356 -9.83 7.53 -27.41
CA LYS A 356 -10.20 7.86 -28.80
C LYS A 356 -11.16 9.05 -28.84
N CYS A 357 -12.13 9.09 -27.94
CA CYS A 357 -13.10 10.16 -27.82
C CYS A 357 -12.53 11.54 -27.46
N TYR A 358 -11.25 11.64 -27.05
CA TYR A 358 -10.60 12.93 -26.70
C TYR A 358 -10.10 13.71 -27.92
N ARG A 359 -10.26 13.20 -29.14
CA ARG A 359 -9.90 13.88 -30.41
C ARG A 359 -8.40 14.15 -30.63
N ASN A 360 -7.52 13.48 -29.89
CA ASN A 360 -6.05 13.62 -30.03
C ASN A 360 -5.39 12.39 -30.70
N GLY A 361 -6.16 11.56 -31.41
CA GLY A 361 -5.64 10.39 -32.14
C GLY A 361 -5.30 9.18 -31.28
N GLY A 362 -5.86 9.09 -30.07
CA GLY A 362 -5.62 7.97 -29.15
C GLY A 362 -6.36 6.66 -29.51
N PRO A 363 -6.03 5.55 -28.82
CA PRO A 363 -6.64 4.23 -29.03
C PRO A 363 -8.01 4.09 -28.35
N LEU A 364 -8.73 2.99 -28.62
CA LEU A 364 -9.93 2.63 -27.85
C LEU A 364 -9.57 2.28 -26.40
N THR A 365 -10.38 2.76 -25.46
CA THR A 365 -10.20 2.61 -24.01
C THR A 365 -11.51 2.32 -23.28
N VAL A 366 -11.46 2.02 -21.98
CA VAL A 366 -12.65 1.81 -21.13
C VAL A 366 -13.61 3.01 -21.16
N THR A 367 -13.10 4.24 -21.24
CA THR A 367 -13.90 5.46 -21.38
C THR A 367 -14.67 5.45 -22.69
N ASP A 368 -14.04 5.00 -23.78
CA ASP A 368 -14.69 4.86 -25.08
C ASP A 368 -15.79 3.79 -25.05
N ALA A 369 -15.60 2.69 -24.31
CA ALA A 369 -16.65 1.70 -24.09
C ALA A 369 -17.87 2.31 -23.37
N ASN A 370 -17.66 3.13 -22.32
CA ASN A 370 -18.76 3.82 -21.65
C ASN A 370 -19.48 4.84 -22.57
N VAL A 371 -18.75 5.51 -23.48
CA VAL A 371 -19.35 6.37 -24.52
C VAL A 371 -20.17 5.55 -25.51
N MET A 372 -19.64 4.42 -25.97
CA MET A 372 -20.30 3.51 -26.92
C MET A 372 -21.63 2.99 -26.34
N LEU A 373 -21.64 2.59 -25.07
CA LEU A 373 -22.80 2.01 -24.39
C LEU A 373 -23.81 3.07 -23.93
N GLY A 374 -23.55 4.37 -24.12
CA GLY A 374 -24.42 5.44 -23.63
C GLY A 374 -24.39 5.65 -22.11
N LYS A 375 -23.45 5.02 -21.40
CA LYS A 375 -23.21 5.23 -19.96
C LYS A 375 -22.52 6.57 -19.69
N LEU A 376 -21.70 7.04 -20.64
CA LEU A 376 -21.08 8.37 -20.63
C LEU A 376 -21.59 9.19 -21.81
N LYS A 377 -22.17 10.36 -21.52
CA LYS A 377 -22.89 11.18 -22.50
C LYS A 377 -22.04 12.41 -22.89
N PRO A 378 -21.64 12.56 -24.16
CA PRO A 378 -20.79 13.68 -24.62
C PRO A 378 -21.34 15.06 -24.27
N GLU A 379 -22.67 15.24 -24.31
CA GLU A 379 -23.36 16.50 -24.00
C GLU A 379 -23.13 17.02 -22.57
N TYR A 380 -22.86 16.10 -21.63
CA TYR A 380 -22.68 16.40 -20.21
C TYR A 380 -21.22 16.36 -19.76
N PHE A 381 -20.31 16.06 -20.68
CA PHE A 381 -18.87 16.11 -20.42
C PHE A 381 -18.33 17.50 -20.77
N PRO A 382 -17.36 18.05 -20.02
CA PRO A 382 -16.75 19.34 -20.37
C PRO A 382 -16.22 19.38 -21.80
N ALA A 383 -16.62 20.40 -22.56
CA ALA A 383 -16.16 20.62 -23.93
C ALA A 383 -14.75 21.24 -23.93
N ILE A 384 -13.73 20.42 -23.61
CA ILE A 384 -12.33 20.83 -23.44
C ILE A 384 -11.39 20.13 -24.43
N PHE A 385 -11.95 19.46 -25.43
CA PHE A 385 -11.19 18.67 -26.41
C PHE A 385 -11.03 19.40 -27.74
N GLY A 386 -10.23 18.79 -28.62
CA GLY A 386 -9.92 19.32 -29.94
C GLY A 386 -8.90 20.47 -29.92
N PRO A 387 -8.47 20.95 -31.10
CA PRO A 387 -7.38 21.93 -31.22
C PRO A 387 -7.67 23.27 -30.53
N GLN A 388 -8.94 23.64 -30.39
CA GLN A 388 -9.39 24.89 -29.76
C GLN A 388 -9.88 24.72 -28.30
N GLN A 389 -9.83 23.49 -27.75
CA GLN A 389 -10.28 23.16 -26.38
C GLN A 389 -11.72 23.58 -26.07
N ASN A 390 -12.62 23.37 -27.02
CA ASN A 390 -14.03 23.74 -26.95
C ASN A 390 -14.97 22.66 -27.52
N GLU A 391 -14.46 21.47 -27.81
CA GLU A 391 -15.22 20.36 -28.41
C GLU A 391 -15.59 19.29 -27.37
N CYS A 392 -16.74 18.65 -27.57
CA CYS A 392 -17.23 17.51 -26.77
C CYS A 392 -16.51 16.20 -27.17
N LEU A 393 -16.76 15.13 -26.40
CA LEU A 393 -16.29 13.78 -26.71
C LEU A 393 -16.75 13.32 -28.12
N ASP A 394 -15.87 12.63 -28.83
CA ASP A 394 -16.14 12.12 -30.19
C ASP A 394 -16.79 10.73 -30.19
N SER A 395 -18.12 10.70 -30.13
CA SER A 395 -18.89 9.45 -30.18
C SER A 395 -18.91 8.77 -31.55
N GLU A 396 -18.62 9.50 -32.64
CA GLU A 396 -18.66 8.94 -34.00
C GLU A 396 -17.40 8.12 -34.26
N SER A 397 -16.23 8.66 -33.91
CA SER A 397 -14.97 7.93 -34.00
C SER A 397 -14.97 6.66 -33.13
N VAL A 398 -15.57 6.71 -31.94
CA VAL A 398 -15.72 5.53 -31.07
C VAL A 398 -16.58 4.45 -31.72
N ARG A 399 -17.74 4.83 -32.26
CA ARG A 399 -18.66 3.89 -32.94
C ARG A 399 -18.00 3.24 -34.16
N ALA A 400 -17.25 4.00 -34.94
CA ALA A 400 -16.52 3.48 -36.10
C ALA A 400 -15.50 2.41 -35.71
N GLU A 401 -14.70 2.67 -34.67
CA GLU A 401 -13.65 1.74 -34.21
C GLU A 401 -14.23 0.47 -33.57
N PHE A 402 -15.30 0.56 -32.76
CA PHE A 402 -15.96 -0.64 -32.24
C PHE A 402 -16.64 -1.45 -33.34
N SER A 403 -17.16 -0.80 -34.38
CA SER A 403 -17.71 -1.49 -35.56
C SER A 403 -16.62 -2.24 -36.33
N GLU A 404 -15.45 -1.63 -36.50
CA GLU A 404 -14.29 -2.29 -37.11
C GLU A 404 -13.80 -3.45 -36.25
N MET A 405 -13.79 -3.30 -34.92
CA MET A 405 -13.41 -4.36 -33.99
C MET A 405 -14.38 -5.54 -34.04
N ALA A 406 -15.69 -5.28 -34.11
CA ALA A 406 -16.70 -6.32 -34.30
C ALA A 406 -16.51 -7.06 -35.64
N PHE A 407 -16.25 -6.32 -36.72
CA PHE A 407 -15.95 -6.92 -38.02
C PHE A 407 -14.70 -7.82 -37.97
N LYS A 408 -13.65 -7.41 -37.26
CA LYS A 408 -12.42 -8.20 -37.08
C LYS A 408 -12.62 -9.44 -36.20
N ALA A 409 -13.49 -9.37 -35.20
CA ALA A 409 -13.81 -10.53 -34.35
C ALA A 409 -14.50 -11.64 -35.15
N GLY A 410 -15.30 -11.27 -36.15
CA GLY A 410 -15.87 -12.22 -37.12
C GLY A 410 -16.87 -13.21 -36.52
N ASP A 411 -17.46 -12.87 -35.38
CA ASP A 411 -18.55 -13.61 -34.73
C ASP A 411 -19.85 -12.77 -34.70
N ASP A 412 -20.93 -13.37 -34.17
CA ASP A 412 -22.27 -12.76 -34.17
C ASP A 412 -22.45 -11.61 -33.14
N ARG A 413 -21.40 -11.18 -32.44
CA ARG A 413 -21.49 -10.11 -31.43
C ARG A 413 -21.55 -8.74 -32.08
N THR A 414 -22.47 -7.92 -31.57
CA THR A 414 -22.60 -6.51 -31.93
C THR A 414 -21.47 -5.66 -31.31
N PRO A 415 -21.18 -4.47 -31.86
CA PRO A 415 -20.26 -3.50 -31.26
C PRO A 415 -20.57 -3.19 -29.79
N GLU A 416 -21.85 -3.10 -29.42
CA GLU A 416 -22.33 -2.90 -28.06
C GLU A 416 -22.02 -4.09 -27.15
N GLN A 417 -22.24 -5.32 -27.61
CA GLN A 417 -21.89 -6.53 -26.84
C GLN A 417 -20.38 -6.65 -26.61
N ILE A 418 -19.57 -6.24 -27.58
CA ILE A 418 -18.12 -6.17 -27.42
C ILE A 418 -17.76 -5.11 -26.37
N ALA A 419 -18.35 -3.90 -26.46
CA ALA A 419 -18.12 -2.83 -25.49
C ALA A 419 -18.56 -3.21 -24.05
N ASP A 420 -19.70 -3.88 -23.88
CA ASP A 420 -20.16 -4.39 -22.57
C ASP A 420 -19.24 -5.50 -22.05
N GLY A 421 -18.80 -6.41 -22.94
CA GLY A 421 -17.85 -7.48 -22.63
C GLY A 421 -16.49 -6.96 -22.14
N VAL A 422 -15.94 -5.90 -22.75
CA VAL A 422 -14.67 -5.31 -22.29
C VAL A 422 -14.82 -4.57 -20.97
N ILE A 423 -15.98 -3.93 -20.71
CA ILE A 423 -16.27 -3.39 -19.37
C ILE A 423 -16.30 -4.51 -18.33
N ARG A 424 -16.94 -5.65 -18.63
CA ARG A 424 -16.95 -6.80 -17.72
C ARG A 424 -15.53 -7.29 -17.42
N ILE A 425 -14.64 -7.36 -18.42
CA ILE A 425 -13.22 -7.70 -18.20
C ILE A 425 -12.54 -6.68 -17.28
N ALA A 426 -12.77 -5.37 -17.50
CA ALA A 426 -12.22 -4.32 -16.64
C ALA A 426 -12.73 -4.43 -15.18
N VAL A 427 -14.03 -4.64 -15.00
CA VAL A 427 -14.68 -4.83 -13.70
C VAL A 427 -14.11 -6.05 -12.97
N GLU A 428 -13.95 -7.20 -13.64
CA GLU A 428 -13.35 -8.40 -13.05
C GLU A 428 -11.90 -8.16 -12.61
N ASN A 429 -11.09 -7.50 -13.44
CA ASN A 429 -9.71 -7.15 -13.09
C ASN A 429 -9.64 -6.27 -11.83
N MET A 430 -10.52 -5.27 -11.73
CA MET A 430 -10.60 -4.38 -10.57
C MET A 430 -11.15 -5.10 -9.33
N ALA A 431 -12.17 -5.95 -9.48
CA ALA A 431 -12.73 -6.75 -8.38
C ALA A 431 -11.71 -7.76 -7.84
N ASN A 432 -10.90 -8.39 -8.70
CA ASN A 432 -9.83 -9.29 -8.27
C ASN A 432 -8.77 -8.57 -7.44
N ALA A 433 -8.47 -7.31 -7.76
CA ALA A 433 -7.59 -6.49 -6.93
C ALA A 433 -8.16 -6.22 -5.54
N ILE A 434 -9.46 -5.94 -5.46
CA ILE A 434 -10.16 -5.78 -4.19
C ILE A 434 -10.10 -7.10 -3.40
N LYS A 435 -10.41 -8.25 -4.02
CA LYS A 435 -10.30 -9.58 -3.39
C LYS A 435 -8.90 -9.86 -2.84
N LYS A 436 -7.85 -9.44 -3.55
CA LYS A 436 -6.45 -9.60 -3.13
C LYS A 436 -6.10 -8.85 -1.85
N ILE A 437 -6.68 -7.67 -1.65
CA ILE A 437 -6.43 -6.90 -0.42
C ILE A 437 -7.40 -7.24 0.72
N SER A 438 -8.47 -8.00 0.42
CA SER A 438 -9.58 -8.24 1.34
C SER A 438 -9.81 -9.72 1.65
N VAL A 439 -10.50 -10.43 0.76
CA VAL A 439 -10.85 -11.85 0.89
C VAL A 439 -9.62 -12.74 1.06
N GLN A 440 -8.54 -12.48 0.31
CA GLN A 440 -7.26 -13.21 0.46
C GLN A 440 -6.54 -12.93 1.80
N ARG A 441 -7.13 -12.10 2.66
CA ARG A 441 -6.66 -11.83 4.03
C ARG A 441 -7.69 -12.23 5.08
N GLY A 442 -8.77 -12.90 4.68
CA GLY A 442 -9.81 -13.38 5.59
C GLY A 442 -10.86 -12.33 5.97
N TYR A 443 -10.92 -11.17 5.30
CA TYR A 443 -12.00 -10.21 5.50
C TYR A 443 -13.25 -10.60 4.70
N ASP A 444 -14.40 -10.63 5.36
CA ASP A 444 -15.70 -10.76 4.68
C ASP A 444 -16.14 -9.39 4.15
N VAL A 445 -15.83 -9.12 2.88
CA VAL A 445 -16.17 -7.85 2.21
C VAL A 445 -17.68 -7.57 2.11
N THR A 446 -18.54 -8.58 2.31
CA THR A 446 -19.99 -8.38 2.22
C THR A 446 -20.52 -7.50 3.36
N GLU A 447 -19.79 -7.40 4.48
CA GLU A 447 -20.10 -6.50 5.60
C GLU A 447 -19.65 -5.05 5.36
N TYR A 448 -18.91 -4.77 4.28
CA TYR A 448 -18.23 -3.49 4.07
C TYR A 448 -19.02 -2.59 3.13
N LEU A 449 -18.87 -1.27 3.35
CA LEU A 449 -19.26 -0.26 2.38
C LEU A 449 -18.22 -0.17 1.26
N LEU A 450 -18.66 -0.15 -0.01
CA LEU A 450 -17.76 0.24 -1.10
C LEU A 450 -17.77 1.77 -1.23
N ASN A 451 -16.71 2.44 -0.81
CA ASN A 451 -16.59 3.89 -0.97
C ASN A 451 -15.90 4.20 -2.30
N CYS A 452 -16.70 4.61 -3.28
CA CYS A 452 -16.24 4.83 -4.65
C CYS A 452 -15.92 6.31 -4.89
N PHE A 453 -14.75 6.54 -5.49
CA PHE A 453 -14.28 7.87 -5.85
C PHE A 453 -13.36 7.80 -7.09
N GLY A 454 -12.84 8.96 -7.49
CA GLY A 454 -12.18 9.12 -8.77
C GLY A 454 -13.18 9.38 -9.90
N GLY A 455 -12.73 10.06 -10.96
CA GLY A 455 -13.62 10.55 -12.03
C GLY A 455 -14.36 9.45 -12.82
N ALA A 456 -13.87 8.21 -12.77
CA ALA A 456 -14.50 7.05 -13.42
C ALA A 456 -15.17 6.08 -12.42
N GLY A 457 -15.01 6.28 -11.10
CA GLY A 457 -15.49 5.34 -10.08
C GLY A 457 -17.00 5.11 -10.13
N GLY A 458 -17.78 6.18 -10.22
CA GLY A 458 -19.24 6.12 -10.31
C GLY A 458 -19.79 5.39 -11.55
N GLN A 459 -18.98 5.20 -12.59
CA GLN A 459 -19.38 4.52 -13.83
C GLN A 459 -19.43 2.99 -13.68
N HIS A 460 -18.66 2.45 -12.74
CA HIS A 460 -18.47 1.00 -12.56
C HIS A 460 -18.87 0.49 -11.16
N ALA A 461 -19.22 1.39 -10.23
CA ALA A 461 -19.42 1.08 -8.82
C ALA A 461 -20.44 -0.04 -8.56
N CYS A 462 -21.62 0.01 -9.19
CA CYS A 462 -22.66 -1.02 -9.03
C CYS A 462 -22.18 -2.40 -9.52
N GLN A 463 -21.51 -2.44 -10.67
CA GLN A 463 -21.03 -3.69 -11.26
C GLN A 463 -19.91 -4.33 -10.41
N ILE A 464 -19.01 -3.51 -9.87
CA ILE A 464 -17.96 -3.98 -8.96
C ILE A 464 -18.55 -4.51 -7.66
N ALA A 465 -19.49 -3.77 -7.07
CA ALA A 465 -20.19 -4.22 -5.86
C ALA A 465 -20.96 -5.53 -6.10
N ASP A 466 -21.61 -5.68 -7.27
CA ASP A 466 -22.24 -6.93 -7.70
C ASP A 466 -21.21 -8.07 -7.81
N VAL A 467 -20.03 -7.88 -8.40
CA VAL A 467 -19.01 -8.95 -8.47
C VAL A 467 -18.52 -9.35 -7.07
N LEU A 468 -18.38 -8.39 -6.16
CA LEU A 468 -17.87 -8.63 -4.80
C LEU A 468 -18.93 -9.08 -3.79
N GLY A 469 -20.21 -8.98 -4.12
CA GLY A 469 -21.30 -9.28 -3.18
C GLY A 469 -21.52 -8.22 -2.12
N MET A 470 -21.10 -6.99 -2.39
CA MET A 470 -21.33 -5.84 -1.52
C MET A 470 -22.70 -5.23 -1.85
N GLU A 471 -23.47 -4.88 -0.83
CA GLU A 471 -24.85 -4.39 -1.02
C GLU A 471 -24.98 -2.86 -0.96
N THR A 472 -23.93 -2.18 -0.52
CA THR A 472 -23.93 -0.73 -0.29
C THR A 472 -22.71 -0.07 -0.91
N VAL A 473 -22.94 1.01 -1.65
CA VAL A 473 -21.92 1.86 -2.27
C VAL A 473 -22.13 3.31 -1.81
N LEU A 474 -21.06 4.01 -1.46
CA LEU A 474 -21.09 5.44 -1.13
C LEU A 474 -20.32 6.23 -2.18
N LEU A 475 -20.92 7.35 -2.61
CA LEU A 475 -20.33 8.34 -3.49
C LEU A 475 -20.55 9.73 -2.86
N HIS A 476 -19.47 10.37 -2.44
CA HIS A 476 -19.51 11.76 -1.96
C HIS A 476 -19.70 12.75 -3.14
N PRO A 477 -20.32 13.93 -2.98
CA PRO A 477 -20.47 14.92 -4.08
C PRO A 477 -19.13 15.38 -4.69
N LEU A 478 -18.08 15.34 -3.88
CA LEU A 478 -16.71 15.59 -4.31
C LEU A 478 -15.96 14.31 -4.65
N SER A 479 -16.61 13.16 -4.87
CA SER A 479 -15.89 11.90 -5.03
C SER A 479 -15.03 11.87 -6.30
N GLY A 480 -15.42 12.60 -7.34
CA GLY A 480 -14.54 12.84 -8.50
C GLY A 480 -13.23 13.56 -8.18
N VAL A 481 -13.10 14.24 -7.03
CA VAL A 481 -11.91 14.97 -6.54
C VAL A 481 -11.58 14.61 -5.08
N LEU A 482 -11.97 13.41 -4.63
CA LEU A 482 -11.97 13.07 -3.20
C LEU A 482 -10.59 13.11 -2.59
N SER A 483 -9.55 12.76 -3.36
CA SER A 483 -8.17 12.76 -2.90
C SER A 483 -7.72 14.17 -2.50
N ALA A 484 -8.08 15.20 -3.27
CA ALA A 484 -7.82 16.59 -2.91
C ALA A 484 -8.67 17.05 -1.71
N TYR A 485 -9.93 16.60 -1.61
CA TYR A 485 -10.78 16.87 -0.44
C TYR A 485 -10.22 16.25 0.84
N GLY A 486 -9.81 14.98 0.79
CA GLY A 486 -9.22 14.25 1.91
C GLY A 486 -7.88 14.81 2.34
N MET A 487 -7.05 15.33 1.42
CA MET A 487 -5.89 16.16 1.77
C MET A 487 -6.28 17.40 2.57
N GLY A 488 -7.40 18.03 2.23
CA GLY A 488 -7.98 19.13 3.00
C GLY A 488 -8.33 18.76 4.44
N LEU A 489 -8.85 17.54 4.64
CA LEU A 489 -9.30 16.99 5.92
C LEU A 489 -8.18 16.40 6.79
N ALA A 490 -7.06 16.00 6.19
CA ALA A 490 -6.00 15.30 6.88
C ALA A 490 -5.40 16.10 8.04
N ASP A 491 -5.13 15.39 9.14
CA ASP A 491 -4.39 15.91 10.28
C ASP A 491 -2.94 16.20 9.89
N ILE A 492 -2.36 17.22 10.52
CA ILE A 492 -0.91 17.41 10.54
C ILE A 492 -0.34 16.42 11.56
N ARG A 493 0.69 15.69 11.17
CA ARG A 493 1.27 14.62 11.98
C ARG A 493 2.77 14.79 12.14
N ALA A 494 3.26 14.50 13.33
CA ALA A 494 4.66 14.23 13.58
C ALA A 494 4.78 12.93 14.36
N SER A 495 5.66 12.05 13.90
CA SER A 495 5.98 10.80 14.59
C SER A 495 7.47 10.74 14.88
N ARG A 496 7.82 10.21 16.04
CA ARG A 496 9.18 9.84 16.40
C ARG A 496 9.19 8.43 16.96
N GLN A 497 10.25 7.70 16.65
CA GLN A 497 10.42 6.34 17.11
C GLN A 497 11.87 6.07 17.47
N THR A 498 12.09 5.15 18.39
CA THR A 498 13.43 4.72 18.79
C THR A 498 13.46 3.24 19.14
N SER A 499 14.57 2.59 18.81
CA SER A 499 14.81 1.19 19.14
C SER A 499 15.15 1.06 20.63
N ILE A 500 14.50 0.12 21.33
CA ILE A 500 14.72 -0.16 22.75
C ILE A 500 15.46 -1.48 22.93
N GLU A 501 14.98 -2.56 22.30
CA GLU A 501 15.55 -3.91 22.31
C GLU A 501 15.84 -4.46 23.72
N ARG A 502 14.87 -4.38 24.64
CA ARG A 502 15.02 -4.85 26.03
C ARG A 502 13.77 -5.55 26.58
N ALA A 503 13.98 -6.42 27.56
CA ALA A 503 12.93 -7.12 28.31
C ALA A 503 11.86 -6.17 28.87
N LEU A 504 10.57 -6.52 28.66
CA LEU A 504 9.47 -5.81 29.29
C LEU A 504 9.39 -6.16 30.78
N ASP A 505 9.99 -5.31 31.62
CA ASP A 505 9.95 -5.42 33.08
C ASP A 505 9.58 -4.10 33.77
N LYS A 506 9.38 -4.15 35.09
CA LYS A 506 9.03 -2.96 35.88
C LYS A 506 10.15 -1.91 35.93
N ALA A 507 11.42 -2.33 35.80
CA ALA A 507 12.56 -1.42 35.86
C ALA A 507 12.72 -0.62 34.56
N LEU A 508 12.31 -1.19 33.42
CA LEU A 508 12.33 -0.53 32.12
C LEU A 508 11.26 0.58 32.02
N MET A 509 10.14 0.46 32.73
CA MET A 509 9.01 1.40 32.61
C MET A 509 9.37 2.86 32.89
N SER A 510 10.21 3.14 33.88
CA SER A 510 10.64 4.52 34.15
C SER A 510 11.45 5.11 33.00
N LYS A 511 12.26 4.28 32.34
CA LYS A 511 13.03 4.68 31.16
C LYS A 511 12.12 4.86 29.94
N LEU A 512 11.14 3.97 29.72
CA LEU A 512 10.18 4.10 28.62
C LEU A 512 9.36 5.38 28.74
N ASN A 513 8.88 5.71 29.94
CA ASN A 513 8.11 6.94 30.15
C ASN A 513 8.99 8.19 29.89
N SER A 514 10.23 8.20 30.38
CA SER A 514 11.17 9.30 30.12
C SER A 514 11.44 9.49 28.61
N ILE A 515 11.67 8.40 27.88
CA ILE A 515 11.89 8.47 26.44
C ILE A 515 10.60 8.90 25.73
N ALA A 516 9.43 8.40 26.15
CA ALA A 516 8.15 8.81 25.58
C ALA A 516 7.92 10.31 25.75
N GLU A 517 8.25 10.88 26.91
CA GLU A 517 8.19 12.32 27.17
C GLU A 517 9.15 13.12 26.26
N GLU A 518 10.38 12.64 26.05
CA GLU A 518 11.34 13.26 25.12
C GLU A 518 10.83 13.23 23.66
N LEU A 519 10.32 12.10 23.21
CA LEU A 519 9.76 11.94 21.86
C LEU A 519 8.48 12.79 21.69
N GLU A 520 7.63 12.85 22.73
CA GLU A 520 6.44 13.72 22.75
C GLU A 520 6.83 15.18 22.61
N GLN A 521 7.83 15.66 23.38
CA GLN A 521 8.30 17.04 23.29
C GLN A 521 8.82 17.38 21.89
N ALA A 522 9.58 16.46 21.26
CA ALA A 522 10.06 16.64 19.89
C ALA A 522 8.89 16.71 18.88
N CYS A 523 7.92 15.80 18.98
CA CYS A 523 6.75 15.80 18.12
C CYS A 523 5.88 17.07 18.31
N ARG A 524 5.71 17.54 19.55
CA ARG A 524 5.00 18.79 19.84
C ARG A 524 5.72 19.99 19.26
N ALA A 525 7.05 20.06 19.40
CA ALA A 525 7.84 21.14 18.82
C ALA A 525 7.68 21.22 17.29
N ASP A 526 7.64 20.09 16.59
CA ASP A 526 7.37 20.05 15.15
C ASP A 526 5.97 20.62 14.80
N LEU A 527 4.94 20.28 15.59
CA LEU A 527 3.57 20.77 15.37
C LEU A 527 3.43 22.25 15.72
N GLU A 528 4.08 22.70 16.80
CA GLU A 528 4.10 24.10 17.23
C GLU A 528 4.79 24.99 16.19
N GLN A 529 5.90 24.54 15.57
CA GLN A 529 6.54 25.22 14.45
C GLN A 529 5.60 25.40 13.25
N GLN A 530 4.63 24.50 13.09
CA GLN A 530 3.60 24.57 12.04
C GLN A 530 2.38 25.40 12.47
N GLY A 531 2.34 25.87 13.72
CA GLY A 531 1.29 26.70 14.31
C GLY A 531 0.15 25.90 14.94
N ILE A 532 0.37 24.64 15.30
CA ILE A 532 -0.62 23.74 15.90
C ILE A 532 -0.33 23.56 17.39
N THR A 533 -1.27 23.97 18.24
CA THR A 533 -1.14 23.91 19.71
C THR A 533 -2.06 22.90 20.36
N ASP A 534 -3.21 22.61 19.74
CA ASP A 534 -4.12 21.54 20.17
C ASP A 534 -3.70 20.22 19.51
N VAL A 535 -3.18 19.30 20.32
CA VAL A 535 -2.48 18.09 19.87
C VAL A 535 -3.00 16.88 20.62
N ARG A 536 -3.38 15.84 19.87
CA ARG A 536 -3.65 14.50 20.39
C ARG A 536 -2.39 13.66 20.29
N ILE A 537 -2.09 12.89 21.34
CA ILE A 537 -0.88 12.09 21.45
C ILE A 537 -1.22 10.62 21.53
N PHE A 538 -0.43 9.83 20.81
CA PHE A 538 -0.49 8.39 20.81
C PHE A 538 0.92 7.86 21.12
N ALA A 539 1.10 7.25 22.29
CA ALA A 539 2.34 6.57 22.65
C ALA A 539 2.13 5.05 22.53
N ARG A 540 2.92 4.40 21.67
CA ARG A 540 2.80 2.99 21.34
C ARG A 540 4.12 2.27 21.57
N VAL A 541 4.03 1.06 22.11
CA VAL A 541 5.16 0.16 22.34
C VAL A 541 5.01 -1.03 21.41
N HIS A 542 6.06 -1.34 20.67
CA HIS A 542 6.12 -2.49 19.78
C HIS A 542 6.75 -3.67 20.53
N LEU A 543 5.97 -4.71 20.76
CA LEU A 543 6.35 -5.87 21.57
C LEU A 543 6.53 -7.11 20.71
N CYS A 544 7.50 -7.95 21.05
CA CYS A 544 7.70 -9.27 20.45
C CYS A 544 8.04 -10.29 21.54
N TYR A 545 7.87 -11.58 21.24
CA TYR A 545 8.42 -12.62 22.10
C TYR A 545 9.94 -12.63 22.00
N HIS A 546 10.63 -12.86 23.12
CA HIS A 546 12.09 -12.90 23.16
C HIS A 546 12.66 -13.87 22.12
N GLY A 547 13.65 -13.41 21.34
CA GLY A 547 14.25 -14.16 20.25
C GLY A 547 13.51 -14.05 18.91
N THR A 548 12.32 -13.44 18.88
CA THR A 548 11.59 -13.08 17.66
C THR A 548 11.72 -11.57 17.40
N ASP A 549 11.52 -11.15 16.16
CA ASP A 549 11.71 -9.78 15.68
C ASP A 549 10.46 -9.19 14.99
N THR A 550 9.36 -9.95 14.88
CA THR A 550 8.08 -9.38 14.47
C THR A 550 7.40 -8.75 15.67
N ALA A 551 7.38 -7.42 15.69
CA ALA A 551 6.78 -6.66 16.77
C ALA A 551 5.32 -6.27 16.46
N LEU A 552 4.47 -6.29 17.50
CA LEU A 552 3.08 -5.87 17.45
C LEU A 552 2.91 -4.62 18.32
N ALA A 553 2.26 -3.60 17.77
CA ALA A 553 2.03 -2.34 18.46
C ALA A 553 0.91 -2.47 19.51
N VAL A 554 1.17 -2.01 20.72
CA VAL A 554 0.18 -1.83 21.80
C VAL A 554 0.32 -0.45 22.42
N ASP A 555 -0.74 0.08 23.02
CA ASP A 555 -0.67 1.37 23.72
C ASP A 555 0.29 1.29 24.92
N LEU A 556 1.08 2.33 25.15
CA LEU A 556 1.97 2.44 26.30
C LEU A 556 1.13 2.44 27.59
N ALA A 557 1.28 1.38 28.38
CA ALA A 557 0.51 1.17 29.59
C ALA A 557 1.33 0.39 30.64
N SER A 558 0.68 -0.12 31.69
CA SER A 558 1.35 -1.02 32.63
C SER A 558 1.85 -2.29 31.93
N PRO A 559 2.96 -2.93 32.37
CA PRO A 559 3.48 -4.15 31.76
C PRO A 559 2.43 -5.27 31.62
N LYS A 560 1.53 -5.40 32.61
CA LYS A 560 0.45 -6.40 32.59
C LYS A 560 -0.57 -6.09 31.49
N THR A 561 -0.99 -4.84 31.37
CA THR A 561 -1.93 -4.40 30.33
C THR A 561 -1.35 -4.60 28.94
N MET A 562 -0.09 -4.19 28.74
CA MET A 562 0.59 -4.32 27.46
C MET A 562 0.77 -5.79 27.05
N ARG A 563 1.12 -6.68 28.00
CA ARG A 563 1.17 -8.13 27.75
C ARG A 563 -0.18 -8.68 27.28
N CYS A 564 -1.27 -8.36 28.00
CA CYS A 564 -2.60 -8.87 27.61
C CYS A 564 -3.03 -8.36 26.23
N ALA A 565 -2.76 -7.09 25.91
CA ALA A 565 -3.04 -6.52 24.60
C ALA A 565 -2.20 -7.20 23.50
N PHE A 566 -0.91 -7.43 23.77
CA PHE A 566 0.00 -8.12 22.85
C PHE A 566 -0.44 -9.56 22.60
N GLU A 567 -0.76 -10.32 23.64
CA GLU A 567 -1.21 -11.71 23.53
C GLU A 567 -2.54 -11.81 22.78
N ALA A 568 -3.48 -10.88 23.01
CA ALA A 568 -4.73 -10.82 22.26
C ALA A 568 -4.49 -10.55 20.76
N GLU A 569 -3.62 -9.61 20.43
CA GLU A 569 -3.28 -9.30 19.04
C GLU A 569 -2.47 -10.42 18.37
N HIS A 570 -1.55 -11.06 19.11
CA HIS A 570 -0.78 -12.20 18.62
C HIS A 570 -1.69 -13.40 18.33
N LEU A 571 -2.68 -13.66 19.19
CA LEU A 571 -3.70 -14.69 18.95
C LEU A 571 -4.55 -14.36 17.72
N ARG A 572 -5.00 -13.10 17.59
CA ARG A 572 -5.80 -12.64 16.45
C ARG A 572 -5.04 -12.77 15.13
N ARG A 573 -3.74 -12.45 15.13
CA ARG A 573 -2.92 -12.37 13.91
C ARG A 573 -2.28 -13.70 13.52
N PHE A 574 -1.85 -14.51 14.49
CA PHE A 574 -1.07 -15.73 14.25
C PHE A 574 -1.75 -17.00 14.77
N GLY A 575 -2.85 -16.90 15.51
CA GLY A 575 -3.62 -18.05 15.98
C GLY A 575 -3.08 -18.72 17.25
N PHE A 576 -2.02 -18.19 17.88
CA PHE A 576 -1.46 -18.76 19.11
C PHE A 576 -0.85 -17.69 20.05
N VAL A 577 -0.46 -18.10 21.25
CA VAL A 577 0.35 -17.30 22.21
C VAL A 577 1.39 -18.19 22.89
N SER A 578 2.44 -17.59 23.47
CA SER A 578 3.52 -18.27 24.18
C SER A 578 3.65 -17.72 25.62
N PRO A 579 2.73 -18.07 26.54
CA PRO A 579 2.60 -17.37 27.83
C PRO A 579 3.87 -17.42 28.70
N GLY A 580 4.61 -18.53 28.64
CA GLY A 580 5.85 -18.73 29.39
C GLY A 580 7.06 -17.98 28.83
N ARG A 581 6.96 -17.42 27.62
CA ARG A 581 8.07 -16.73 26.96
C ARG A 581 8.16 -15.28 27.42
N GLN A 582 9.38 -14.81 27.60
CA GLN A 582 9.66 -13.40 27.87
C GLN A 582 9.19 -12.55 26.68
N ILE A 583 8.72 -11.33 26.97
CA ILE A 583 8.35 -10.33 25.97
C ILE A 583 9.40 -9.23 26.01
N ASP A 584 9.89 -8.83 24.85
CA ASP A 584 10.82 -7.71 24.70
C ASP A 584 10.10 -6.50 24.07
N VAL A 585 10.55 -5.33 24.45
CA VAL A 585 10.19 -4.05 23.83
C VAL A 585 11.19 -3.81 22.70
N ALA A 586 10.72 -3.93 21.46
CA ALA A 586 11.53 -3.67 20.28
C ALA A 586 11.66 -2.17 20.05
N THR A 587 10.53 -1.45 19.99
CA THR A 587 10.50 -0.03 19.61
C THR A 587 9.48 0.74 20.45
N LEU A 588 9.79 1.99 20.76
CA LEU A 588 8.86 2.97 21.31
C LEU A 588 8.56 4.02 20.24
N GLU A 589 7.28 4.28 20.00
CA GLU A 589 6.77 5.23 19.01
C GLU A 589 5.87 6.24 19.70
N VAL A 590 6.05 7.53 19.40
CA VAL A 590 5.14 8.60 19.80
C VAL A 590 4.69 9.34 18.55
N GLU A 591 3.38 9.44 18.36
CA GLU A 591 2.74 10.21 17.32
C GLU A 591 1.94 11.36 17.93
N CYS A 592 2.12 12.56 17.39
CA CYS A 592 1.32 13.74 17.67
C CYS A 592 0.52 14.11 16.43
N THR A 593 -0.77 14.36 16.61
CA THR A 593 -1.69 14.76 15.53
C THR A 593 -2.49 16.00 15.92
N GLY A 594 -2.72 16.90 14.97
CA GLY A 594 -3.53 18.11 15.19
C GLY A 594 -3.72 18.92 13.92
N GLY A 595 -4.45 20.03 14.00
CA GLY A 595 -4.60 20.97 12.88
C GLY A 595 -5.39 20.45 11.66
N GLY A 596 -5.97 19.25 11.74
CA GLY A 596 -6.92 18.74 10.75
C GLY A 596 -8.15 19.63 10.66
N ALA A 597 -8.69 19.78 9.44
CA ALA A 597 -9.95 20.50 9.29
C ALA A 597 -11.09 19.65 9.88
N SER A 598 -12.05 20.30 10.57
CA SER A 598 -13.25 19.58 11.01
C SER A 598 -13.96 18.95 9.80
N THR A 599 -14.40 17.71 9.98
CA THR A 599 -15.24 16.95 9.06
C THR A 599 -16.72 17.33 9.16
N ASP A 600 -17.06 18.42 9.86
CA ASP A 600 -18.45 18.84 10.06
C ASP A 600 -19.07 19.34 8.75
N GLU A 601 -19.73 18.42 8.05
CA GLU A 601 -20.63 18.72 6.95
C GLU A 601 -22.02 19.04 7.49
N PRO A 602 -22.70 20.07 6.95
CA PRO A 602 -24.03 20.46 7.43
C PRO A 602 -25.02 19.30 7.24
N VAL A 603 -25.80 19.02 8.28
CA VAL A 603 -26.95 18.11 8.18
C VAL A 603 -28.09 18.90 7.54
N LEU A 604 -28.50 18.46 6.36
CA LEU A 604 -29.58 19.07 5.60
C LEU A 604 -30.92 18.38 5.90
N ASP A 605 -32.00 19.15 5.83
CA ASP A 605 -33.36 18.64 5.96
C ASP A 605 -33.71 17.70 4.81
N GLN A 606 -34.29 16.55 5.14
CA GLN A 606 -34.80 15.63 4.13
C GLN A 606 -36.10 16.18 3.54
N THR A 607 -36.14 16.26 2.22
CA THR A 607 -37.38 16.53 1.52
C THR A 607 -38.26 15.28 1.43
N ARG A 608 -39.58 15.53 1.41
CA ARG A 608 -40.60 14.55 1.03
C ARG A 608 -41.25 14.89 -0.32
N ASP A 609 -40.71 15.90 -0.99
CA ASP A 609 -41.13 16.29 -2.33
C ASP A 609 -40.95 15.09 -3.29
N PRO A 610 -41.79 14.99 -4.33
CA PRO A 610 -41.56 14.01 -5.39
C PRO A 610 -40.22 14.27 -6.09
N LEU A 611 -39.67 13.23 -6.73
CA LEU A 611 -38.52 13.41 -7.61
C LEU A 611 -38.80 14.51 -8.64
N PRO A 612 -37.81 15.35 -8.97
CA PRO A 612 -37.94 16.30 -10.06
C PRO A 612 -38.15 15.55 -11.38
N GLU A 613 -38.71 16.23 -12.39
CA GLU A 613 -38.73 15.68 -13.74
C GLU A 613 -37.28 15.47 -14.23
N PRO A 614 -36.98 14.33 -14.87
CA PRO A 614 -35.65 14.07 -15.40
C PRO A 614 -35.29 15.10 -16.45
N ARG A 615 -33.99 15.43 -16.53
CA ARG A 615 -33.45 16.36 -17.53
C ARG A 615 -33.75 15.87 -18.95
N GLU A 616 -33.61 14.57 -19.16
CA GLU A 616 -33.98 13.87 -20.39
C GLU A 616 -34.21 12.38 -20.12
N GLN A 617 -34.77 11.70 -21.12
CA GLN A 617 -34.80 10.24 -21.21
C GLN A 617 -33.74 9.80 -22.23
N THR A 618 -32.92 8.82 -21.85
CA THR A 618 -31.90 8.24 -22.72
C THR A 618 -32.00 6.72 -22.73
N SER A 619 -31.13 6.06 -23.50
CA SER A 619 -30.87 4.63 -23.36
C SER A 619 -29.39 4.37 -23.10
N PHE A 620 -29.09 3.38 -22.26
CA PHE A 620 -27.74 2.82 -22.14
C PHE A 620 -27.79 1.30 -22.21
N PHE A 621 -26.72 0.69 -22.69
CA PHE A 621 -26.58 -0.76 -22.81
C PHE A 621 -25.83 -1.32 -21.58
N SER A 622 -26.39 -2.35 -20.96
CA SER A 622 -25.79 -3.05 -19.81
C SER A 622 -26.40 -4.42 -19.65
N ARG A 623 -25.59 -5.43 -19.29
CA ARG A 623 -26.04 -6.83 -19.14
C ARG A 623 -26.70 -7.35 -20.41
N ASP A 624 -26.01 -7.16 -21.56
CA ASP A 624 -26.45 -7.60 -22.88
C ASP A 624 -27.83 -7.06 -23.36
N CYS A 625 -28.31 -5.94 -22.80
CA CYS A 625 -29.56 -5.32 -23.23
C CYS A 625 -29.57 -3.80 -23.10
N TRP A 626 -30.42 -3.15 -23.92
CA TRP A 626 -30.69 -1.71 -23.85
C TRP A 626 -31.73 -1.40 -22.78
N HIS A 627 -31.41 -0.44 -21.92
CA HIS A 627 -32.30 0.06 -20.87
C HIS A 627 -32.71 1.50 -21.19
N CYS A 628 -34.00 1.82 -21.08
CA CYS A 628 -34.45 3.21 -21.02
C CYS A 628 -34.13 3.76 -19.62
N ALA A 629 -33.44 4.90 -19.56
CA ALA A 629 -32.92 5.46 -18.32
C ALA A 629 -33.20 6.97 -18.25
N PRO A 630 -33.81 7.47 -17.15
CA PRO A 630 -33.86 8.90 -16.89
C PRO A 630 -32.47 9.44 -16.55
N VAL A 631 -32.19 10.67 -17.00
CA VAL A 631 -30.99 11.42 -16.65
C VAL A 631 -31.36 12.50 -15.65
N TYR A 632 -30.72 12.47 -14.47
CA TYR A 632 -30.89 13.50 -13.44
C TYR A 632 -29.60 14.32 -13.29
N MET A 633 -29.75 15.65 -13.24
CA MET A 633 -28.63 16.50 -12.81
C MET A 633 -28.56 16.48 -11.29
N ARG A 634 -27.37 16.31 -10.73
CA ARG A 634 -27.17 16.18 -9.28
C ARG A 634 -27.73 17.36 -8.49
N ASN A 635 -27.60 18.57 -9.03
CA ASN A 635 -28.10 19.80 -8.41
C ASN A 635 -29.64 19.92 -8.34
N GLN A 636 -30.38 19.06 -9.05
CA GLN A 636 -31.84 18.97 -8.97
C GLN A 636 -32.30 18.06 -7.82
N LEU A 637 -31.43 17.16 -7.37
CA LEU A 637 -31.75 16.20 -6.32
C LEU A 637 -31.48 16.79 -4.94
N LYS A 638 -32.38 16.50 -3.99
CA LYS A 638 -32.32 16.96 -2.60
C LYS A 638 -32.19 15.78 -1.64
N PRO A 639 -31.61 15.97 -0.44
CA PRO A 639 -31.63 15.00 0.65
C PRO A 639 -33.00 14.34 0.82
N GLY A 640 -33.06 13.00 0.84
CA GLY A 640 -34.31 12.23 0.91
C GLY A 640 -34.82 11.68 -0.42
N HIS A 641 -34.45 12.28 -1.56
CA HIS A 641 -34.77 11.72 -2.88
C HIS A 641 -34.15 10.33 -3.09
N LYS A 642 -34.87 9.47 -3.82
CA LYS A 642 -34.49 8.10 -4.14
C LYS A 642 -34.68 7.86 -5.63
N VAL A 643 -33.64 7.43 -6.34
CA VAL A 643 -33.66 7.16 -7.78
C VAL A 643 -33.42 5.66 -7.99
N ASP A 644 -34.42 4.97 -8.53
CA ASP A 644 -34.30 3.56 -8.93
C ASP A 644 -33.53 3.45 -10.25
N GLY A 645 -32.62 2.48 -10.34
CA GLY A 645 -31.96 2.09 -11.57
C GLY A 645 -32.89 1.27 -12.49
N PRO A 646 -32.65 1.25 -13.81
CA PRO A 646 -31.55 1.89 -14.54
C PRO A 646 -31.68 3.42 -14.64
N ALA A 647 -30.66 4.17 -14.23
CA ALA A 647 -30.65 5.64 -14.28
C ALA A 647 -29.22 6.22 -14.39
N LEU A 648 -29.10 7.44 -14.91
CA LEU A 648 -27.85 8.21 -14.90
C LEU A 648 -27.99 9.44 -14.00
N ILE A 649 -27.03 9.64 -13.10
CA ILE A 649 -26.91 10.85 -12.29
C ILE A 649 -25.64 11.58 -12.70
N ILE A 650 -25.81 12.79 -13.23
CA ILE A 650 -24.72 13.63 -13.75
C ILE A 650 -24.29 14.62 -12.68
N GLU A 651 -23.02 14.56 -12.29
CA GLU A 651 -22.39 15.53 -11.39
C GLU A 651 -21.36 16.38 -12.17
N ASP A 652 -20.91 17.48 -11.57
CA ASP A 652 -19.94 18.38 -12.20
C ASP A 652 -18.58 17.72 -12.48
N ASN A 653 -18.23 16.67 -11.71
CA ASN A 653 -16.92 16.03 -11.72
C ASN A 653 -16.92 14.53 -12.05
N GLN A 654 -18.11 13.93 -12.26
CA GLN A 654 -18.28 12.50 -12.58
C GLN A 654 -19.68 12.19 -13.15
N THR A 655 -19.84 10.97 -13.65
CA THR A 655 -21.13 10.37 -14.00
C THR A 655 -21.34 9.12 -13.17
N VAL A 656 -22.48 9.02 -12.49
CA VAL A 656 -22.86 7.85 -11.69
C VAL A 656 -23.89 7.03 -12.47
N VAL A 657 -23.56 5.77 -12.71
CA VAL A 657 -24.45 4.80 -13.35
C VAL A 657 -25.16 4.00 -12.26
N VAL A 658 -26.46 4.19 -12.13
CA VAL A 658 -27.31 3.36 -11.26
C VAL A 658 -27.80 2.20 -12.10
N GLU A 659 -27.15 1.04 -11.98
CA GLU A 659 -27.49 -0.18 -12.71
C GLU A 659 -28.90 -0.70 -12.31
N PRO A 660 -29.54 -1.55 -13.14
CA PRO A 660 -30.72 -2.29 -12.72
C PRO A 660 -30.50 -3.00 -11.38
N ASP A 661 -31.56 -3.10 -10.57
CA ASP A 661 -31.56 -3.66 -9.20
C ASP A 661 -30.89 -2.81 -8.11
N TRP A 662 -30.40 -1.62 -8.46
CA TRP A 662 -29.84 -0.65 -7.52
C TRP A 662 -30.75 0.56 -7.36
N ARG A 663 -30.67 1.19 -6.18
CA ARG A 663 -31.34 2.46 -5.87
C ARG A 663 -30.34 3.42 -5.27
N ALA A 664 -30.22 4.60 -5.86
CA ALA A 664 -29.48 5.72 -5.28
C ALA A 664 -30.37 6.50 -4.31
N GLN A 665 -29.84 6.89 -3.15
CA GLN A 665 -30.51 7.76 -2.18
C GLN A 665 -29.60 8.94 -1.84
N ILE A 666 -30.17 10.16 -1.80
CA ILE A 666 -29.46 11.33 -1.27
C ILE A 666 -29.58 11.33 0.26
N THR A 667 -28.45 11.30 0.95
CA THR A 667 -28.38 11.33 2.43
C THR A 667 -28.60 12.75 2.98
N GLN A 668 -28.67 12.88 4.30
CA GLN A 668 -28.74 14.20 4.96
C GLN A 668 -27.46 15.02 4.83
N HIS A 669 -26.34 14.38 4.53
CA HIS A 669 -25.07 15.05 4.22
C HIS A 669 -24.91 15.29 2.71
N ASP A 670 -25.99 15.14 1.93
CA ASP A 670 -25.97 15.28 0.48
C ASP A 670 -25.08 14.24 -0.22
N HIS A 671 -24.80 13.09 0.41
CA HIS A 671 -24.06 12.00 -0.25
C HIS A 671 -24.99 11.12 -1.08
N LEU A 672 -24.45 10.47 -2.11
CA LEU A 672 -25.14 9.42 -2.86
C LEU A 672 -24.85 8.06 -2.21
N LEU A 673 -25.87 7.48 -1.59
CA LEU A 673 -25.82 6.13 -1.05
C LEU A 673 -26.60 5.18 -1.97
N LEU A 674 -25.89 4.31 -2.67
CA LEU A 674 -26.48 3.31 -3.55
C LEU A 674 -26.68 2.02 -2.75
N LYS A 675 -27.89 1.49 -2.80
CA LYS A 675 -28.26 0.22 -2.16
C LYS A 675 -28.82 -0.73 -3.19
N ARG A 676 -28.43 -1.99 -3.07
CA ARG A 676 -29.02 -3.05 -3.87
C ARG A 676 -30.42 -3.38 -3.33
N VAL A 677 -31.45 -3.30 -4.17
CA VAL A 677 -32.87 -3.41 -3.75
C VAL A 677 -33.54 -4.73 -4.13
N THR A 678 -33.09 -5.37 -5.21
CA THR A 678 -33.52 -6.73 -5.57
C THR A 678 -32.49 -7.71 -5.03
N PRO A 679 -32.77 -8.72 -4.20
CA PRO A 679 -31.77 -9.70 -3.74
C PRO A 679 -31.03 -10.40 -4.89
N ARG A 680 -29.78 -10.85 -4.66
CA ARG A 680 -29.07 -11.63 -5.68
C ARG A 680 -29.71 -13.00 -5.71
N THR A 681 -30.07 -13.48 -6.89
CA THR A 681 -30.21 -14.93 -7.09
C THR A 681 -28.82 -15.53 -6.87
N ARG A 682 -28.59 -16.12 -5.69
CA ARG A 682 -27.48 -17.06 -5.51
C ARG A 682 -27.72 -18.16 -6.53
N GLU A 683 -26.85 -18.28 -7.52
CA GLU A 683 -26.79 -19.51 -8.28
C GLU A 683 -26.61 -20.64 -7.28
N SER A 684 -27.52 -21.63 -7.30
CA SER A 684 -27.39 -22.80 -6.47
C SER A 684 -26.04 -23.44 -6.79
N ILE A 685 -25.19 -23.66 -5.78
CA ILE A 685 -23.94 -24.40 -5.94
C ILE A 685 -24.31 -25.75 -6.54
N SER A 686 -24.06 -25.91 -7.83
CA SER A 686 -24.35 -27.14 -8.56
C SER A 686 -23.27 -28.16 -8.22
N GLU A 687 -23.59 -29.45 -8.22
CA GLU A 687 -22.58 -30.51 -8.09
C GLU A 687 -21.57 -30.52 -9.26
N ARG A 688 -21.85 -29.80 -10.36
CA ARG A 688 -20.86 -29.50 -11.39
C ARG A 688 -20.03 -28.29 -10.97
N ALA A 689 -18.72 -28.47 -10.95
CA ALA A 689 -17.75 -27.41 -10.75
C ALA A 689 -18.02 -26.24 -11.70
N ASP A 690 -18.60 -25.17 -11.17
CA ASP A 690 -18.66 -23.88 -11.84
C ASP A 690 -17.21 -23.37 -11.96
N PRO A 691 -16.69 -23.11 -13.18
CA PRO A 691 -15.35 -22.60 -13.37
C PRO A 691 -15.03 -21.33 -12.56
N ILE A 692 -16.05 -20.48 -12.30
CA ILE A 692 -15.89 -19.27 -11.49
C ILE A 692 -15.73 -19.64 -10.01
N LEU A 693 -16.61 -20.48 -9.46
CA LEU A 693 -16.48 -20.95 -8.08
C LEU A 693 -15.19 -21.76 -7.88
N LEU A 694 -14.77 -22.56 -8.86
CA LEU A 694 -13.51 -23.30 -8.80
C LEU A 694 -12.32 -22.34 -8.72
N GLU A 695 -12.32 -21.28 -9.52
CA GLU A 695 -11.28 -20.24 -9.45
C GLU A 695 -11.33 -19.49 -8.11
N VAL A 696 -12.51 -19.20 -7.56
CA VAL A 696 -12.65 -18.59 -6.23
C VAL A 696 -12.08 -19.50 -5.14
N PHE A 697 -12.44 -20.79 -5.13
CA PHE A 697 -11.92 -21.75 -4.15
C PHE A 697 -10.41 -21.98 -4.31
N ASN A 698 -9.91 -22.07 -5.55
CA ASN A 698 -8.49 -22.14 -5.82
C ASN A 698 -7.75 -20.94 -5.20
N ASN A 699 -8.24 -19.72 -5.44
CA ASN A 699 -7.66 -18.51 -4.85
C ASN A 699 -7.76 -18.49 -3.30
N LEU A 700 -8.86 -18.98 -2.72
CA LEU A 700 -9.02 -19.08 -1.27
C LEU A 700 -8.04 -20.06 -0.64
N PHE A 701 -7.90 -21.27 -1.20
CA PHE A 701 -6.96 -22.27 -0.69
C PHE A 701 -5.50 -21.83 -0.88
N MET A 702 -5.16 -21.23 -2.02
CA MET A 702 -3.84 -20.64 -2.25
C MET A 702 -3.55 -19.52 -1.23
N SER A 703 -4.54 -18.66 -0.98
CA SER A 703 -4.45 -17.61 0.03
C SER A 703 -4.22 -18.17 1.43
N ILE A 704 -4.90 -19.24 1.84
CA ILE A 704 -4.65 -19.89 3.13
C ILE A 704 -3.20 -20.37 3.22
N ALA A 705 -2.68 -21.03 2.18
CA ALA A 705 -1.29 -21.50 2.15
C ALA A 705 -0.27 -20.33 2.23
N GLU A 706 -0.56 -19.20 1.56
CA GLU A 706 0.25 -17.98 1.64
C GLU A 706 0.21 -17.35 3.04
N GLN A 707 -0.98 -17.26 3.66
CA GLN A 707 -1.14 -16.73 5.01
C GLN A 707 -0.44 -17.60 6.07
N MET A 708 -0.50 -18.93 5.92
CA MET A 708 0.30 -19.84 6.74
C MET A 708 1.80 -19.53 6.64
N GLY A 709 2.27 -19.31 5.41
CA GLY A 709 3.64 -18.93 5.14
C GLY A 709 4.05 -17.61 5.78
N GLU A 710 3.18 -16.59 5.66
CA GLU A 710 3.39 -15.28 6.28
C GLU A 710 3.42 -15.36 7.81
N ALA A 711 2.53 -16.18 8.41
CA ALA A 711 2.53 -16.43 9.84
C ALA A 711 3.84 -17.10 10.27
N LEU A 712 4.25 -18.18 9.58
CA LEU A 712 5.50 -18.88 9.84
C LEU A 712 6.71 -17.94 9.75
N ARG A 713 6.81 -17.16 8.67
CA ARG A 713 7.88 -16.16 8.48
C ARG A 713 7.92 -15.16 9.63
N ASN A 714 6.77 -14.63 10.02
CA ASN A 714 6.67 -13.61 11.06
C ASN A 714 7.05 -14.14 12.44
N THR A 715 6.68 -15.38 12.77
CA THR A 715 6.95 -15.96 14.09
C THR A 715 8.27 -16.72 14.18
N SER A 716 8.95 -16.94 13.05
CA SER A 716 10.21 -17.67 12.99
C SER A 716 11.38 -16.90 13.63
N GLN A 717 12.31 -17.68 14.17
CA GLN A 717 13.62 -17.24 14.68
C GLN A 717 14.76 -17.66 13.75
N SER A 718 14.48 -18.61 12.84
CA SER A 718 15.41 -19.03 11.80
C SER A 718 15.50 -17.93 10.76
N VAL A 719 16.71 -17.40 10.56
CA VAL A 719 17.01 -16.42 9.51
C VAL A 719 16.73 -17.00 8.12
N ASN A 720 16.85 -18.32 7.94
CA ASN A 720 16.54 -18.98 6.67
C ASN A 720 15.06 -18.91 6.33
N ILE A 721 14.20 -19.21 7.30
CA ILE A 721 12.75 -19.10 7.12
C ILE A 721 12.38 -17.62 6.99
N LYS A 722 12.92 -16.76 7.85
CA LYS A 722 12.45 -15.38 7.98
C LYS A 722 12.89 -14.45 6.85
N GLU A 723 14.18 -14.46 6.53
CA GLU A 723 14.80 -13.50 5.61
C GLU A 723 15.08 -14.14 4.24
N ARG A 724 15.56 -15.39 4.21
CA ARG A 724 15.81 -16.11 2.94
C ARG A 724 14.56 -16.74 2.32
N LEU A 725 13.48 -16.84 3.10
CA LEU A 725 12.19 -17.45 2.71
C LEU A 725 12.31 -18.94 2.35
N ASP A 726 13.19 -19.65 3.04
CA ASP A 726 13.43 -21.09 2.84
C ASP A 726 12.43 -21.94 3.65
N PHE A 727 11.18 -21.90 3.24
CA PHE A 727 10.08 -22.68 3.82
C PHE A 727 8.97 -22.88 2.79
N SER A 728 8.13 -23.90 2.96
CA SER A 728 6.94 -24.19 2.15
C SER A 728 5.71 -24.42 3.01
N CYS A 729 4.54 -24.02 2.53
CA CYS A 729 3.26 -24.22 3.21
C CYS A 729 2.23 -24.70 2.19
N ALA A 730 1.44 -25.70 2.57
CA ALA A 730 0.52 -26.36 1.66
C ALA A 730 -0.69 -26.96 2.41
N ILE A 731 -1.76 -27.15 1.65
CA ILE A 731 -3.03 -27.74 2.05
C ILE A 731 -3.21 -29.03 1.26
N PHE A 732 -3.64 -30.08 1.96
CA PHE A 732 -3.79 -31.43 1.42
C PHE A 732 -5.20 -31.93 1.74
N ASP A 733 -5.80 -32.72 0.86
CA ASP A 733 -7.10 -33.35 1.13
C ASP A 733 -7.03 -34.42 2.23
N ALA A 734 -8.15 -35.06 2.53
CA ALA A 734 -8.23 -36.08 3.58
C ALA A 734 -7.37 -37.33 3.31
N GLU A 735 -7.01 -37.57 2.05
CA GLU A 735 -6.15 -38.65 1.59
C GLU A 735 -4.66 -38.27 1.57
N GLY A 736 -4.35 -36.98 1.71
CA GLY A 736 -2.98 -36.45 1.73
C GLY A 736 -2.49 -35.92 0.39
N ALA A 737 -3.35 -35.82 -0.63
CA ALA A 737 -2.98 -35.25 -1.92
C ALA A 737 -2.98 -33.72 -1.88
N LEU A 738 -2.04 -33.10 -2.60
CA LEU A 738 -1.86 -31.65 -2.62
C LEU A 738 -3.06 -30.95 -3.26
N VAL A 739 -3.70 -30.04 -2.52
CA VAL A 739 -4.82 -29.20 -2.99
C VAL A 739 -4.35 -27.81 -3.38
N ALA A 740 -3.53 -27.18 -2.55
CA ALA A 740 -3.00 -25.84 -2.78
C ALA A 740 -1.67 -25.64 -2.07
N ASN A 741 -0.82 -24.78 -2.62
CA ASN A 741 0.48 -24.45 -2.03
C ASN A 741 0.85 -22.99 -2.31
N ALA A 742 1.56 -22.38 -1.37
CA ALA A 742 2.18 -21.09 -1.65
C ALA A 742 3.36 -21.25 -2.64
N PRO A 743 3.71 -20.20 -3.42
CA PRO A 743 4.81 -20.22 -4.39
C PRO A 743 6.17 -20.18 -3.68
N HIS A 744 6.50 -21.29 -3.03
CA HIS A 744 7.66 -21.47 -2.17
C HIS A 744 8.69 -22.40 -2.83
N MET A 745 9.64 -22.93 -2.05
CA MET A 745 10.74 -23.76 -2.54
C MET A 745 10.23 -25.01 -3.29
N PRO A 746 10.59 -25.20 -4.58
CA PRO A 746 10.07 -26.30 -5.39
C PRO A 746 10.42 -27.69 -4.86
N VAL A 747 11.61 -27.81 -4.27
CA VAL A 747 12.10 -29.07 -3.69
C VAL A 747 11.24 -29.56 -2.53
N HIS A 748 10.70 -28.63 -1.73
CA HIS A 748 9.76 -28.97 -0.67
C HIS A 748 8.44 -29.50 -1.26
N LEU A 749 7.87 -28.75 -2.21
CA LEU A 749 6.52 -29.02 -2.72
C LEU A 749 6.39 -30.38 -3.39
N GLY A 750 7.44 -30.84 -4.07
CA GLY A 750 7.44 -32.16 -4.73
C GLY A 750 7.54 -33.36 -3.80
N SER A 751 7.60 -33.19 -2.48
CA SER A 751 7.78 -34.29 -1.51
C SER A 751 6.95 -34.17 -0.23
N MET A 752 6.25 -33.05 -0.03
CA MET A 752 5.43 -32.85 1.18
C MET A 752 4.19 -33.76 1.21
N ASP A 753 3.62 -34.11 0.06
CA ASP A 753 2.53 -35.10 -0.06
C ASP A 753 2.91 -36.45 0.57
N ALA A 754 4.09 -36.98 0.22
CA ALA A 754 4.61 -38.22 0.81
C ALA A 754 4.83 -38.14 2.33
N SER A 755 5.14 -36.94 2.85
CA SER A 755 5.25 -36.69 4.30
C SER A 755 3.89 -36.76 4.98
N VAL A 756 2.87 -36.12 4.39
CA VAL A 756 1.50 -36.13 4.89
C VAL A 756 0.91 -37.54 4.83
N GLU A 757 1.03 -38.22 3.68
CA GLU A 757 0.60 -39.60 3.50
C GLU A 757 1.23 -40.55 4.52
N THR A 758 2.50 -40.33 4.89
CA THR A 758 3.18 -41.12 5.92
C THR A 758 2.56 -40.92 7.30
N ILE A 759 2.31 -39.67 7.71
CA ILE A 759 1.63 -39.39 8.98
C ILE A 759 0.22 -40.00 9.00
N ILE A 760 -0.52 -39.90 7.90
CA ILE A 760 -1.85 -40.52 7.78
C ILE A 760 -1.74 -42.04 7.95
N ARG A 761 -0.85 -42.68 7.20
CA ARG A 761 -0.68 -44.13 7.18
C ARG A 761 -0.29 -44.69 8.54
N GLU A 762 0.65 -44.04 9.24
CA GLU A 762 1.22 -44.57 10.47
C GLU A 762 0.42 -44.19 11.72
N ASN A 763 -0.37 -43.11 11.66
CA ASN A 763 -1.06 -42.58 12.83
C ASN A 763 -2.59 -42.53 12.69
N ARG A 764 -3.20 -43.12 11.66
CA ARG A 764 -4.64 -43.01 11.35
C ARG A 764 -5.57 -43.10 12.57
N ASP A 765 -5.34 -44.10 13.43
CA ASP A 765 -6.18 -44.35 14.61
C ASP A 765 -5.83 -43.47 15.82
N ALA A 766 -4.67 -42.79 15.78
CA ALA A 766 -4.12 -41.97 16.85
C ALA A 766 -4.30 -40.45 16.61
N LEU A 767 -4.70 -40.02 15.42
CA LEU A 767 -4.95 -38.61 15.11
C LEU A 767 -6.13 -38.08 15.96
N ARG A 768 -5.92 -36.98 16.67
CA ARG A 768 -6.92 -36.32 17.51
C ARG A 768 -6.93 -34.81 17.22
N PRO A 769 -8.06 -34.12 17.47
CA PRO A 769 -8.12 -32.66 17.42
C PRO A 769 -7.01 -32.03 18.27
N GLY A 770 -6.26 -31.10 17.68
CA GLY A 770 -5.15 -30.40 18.34
C GLY A 770 -3.82 -31.15 18.39
N ASP A 771 -3.71 -32.35 17.83
CA ASP A 771 -2.42 -33.02 17.65
C ASP A 771 -1.67 -32.45 16.45
N VAL A 772 -0.33 -32.39 16.52
CA VAL A 772 0.54 -31.97 15.43
C VAL A 772 1.73 -32.92 15.37
N TRP A 773 2.15 -33.29 14.15
CA TRP A 773 3.21 -34.25 13.90
C TRP A 773 4.36 -33.61 13.16
N MET A 774 5.58 -34.15 13.31
CA MET A 774 6.75 -33.70 12.56
C MET A 774 7.63 -34.85 12.06
N LEU A 775 8.27 -34.62 10.91
CA LEU A 775 9.26 -35.51 10.30
C LEU A 775 10.22 -34.74 9.37
N ASN A 776 11.39 -35.33 9.11
CA ASN A 776 12.33 -34.87 8.08
C ASN A 776 13.00 -36.05 7.34
N ALA A 777 12.62 -37.30 7.65
CA ALA A 777 13.21 -38.49 7.07
C ALA A 777 13.07 -38.51 5.53
N PRO A 778 14.17 -38.53 4.77
CA PRO A 778 14.11 -38.49 3.31
C PRO A 778 13.36 -39.66 2.68
N TYR A 779 13.34 -40.81 3.36
CA TYR A 779 12.61 -42.00 2.94
C TYR A 779 11.08 -41.85 3.04
N ASN A 780 10.61 -40.87 3.81
CA ASN A 780 9.20 -40.60 4.10
C ASN A 780 8.79 -39.19 3.64
N GLY A 781 9.37 -38.71 2.54
CA GLY A 781 9.03 -37.42 1.93
C GLY A 781 9.83 -36.23 2.46
N GLY A 782 10.76 -36.42 3.40
CA GLY A 782 11.78 -35.41 3.71
C GLY A 782 12.68 -35.13 2.50
N THR A 783 13.25 -33.92 2.43
CA THR A 783 14.19 -33.54 1.36
C THR A 783 15.63 -33.76 1.79
N HIS A 784 15.95 -33.32 3.00
CA HIS A 784 17.18 -33.57 3.76
C HIS A 784 16.90 -33.19 5.22
N LEU A 785 17.84 -33.46 6.13
CA LEU A 785 17.55 -33.37 7.57
C LEU A 785 17.27 -31.95 8.10
N PRO A 786 17.85 -30.85 7.57
CA PRO A 786 17.44 -29.49 7.92
C PRO A 786 16.00 -29.13 7.64
N ASP A 787 15.37 -29.81 6.68
CA ASP A 787 14.02 -29.48 6.25
C ASP A 787 13.00 -30.26 7.09
N ILE A 788 12.53 -29.64 8.16
CA ILE A 788 11.56 -30.25 9.07
C ILE A 788 10.16 -29.93 8.58
N THR A 789 9.35 -30.97 8.36
CA THR A 789 7.94 -30.89 7.97
C THR A 789 7.07 -31.07 9.19
N VAL A 790 6.18 -30.13 9.44
CA VAL A 790 5.18 -30.15 10.51
C VAL A 790 3.80 -30.28 9.87
N ILE A 791 2.99 -31.23 10.33
CA ILE A 791 1.72 -31.64 9.72
C ILE A 791 0.62 -31.55 10.78
N THR A 792 -0.45 -30.82 10.47
CA THR A 792 -1.60 -30.61 11.36
C THR A 792 -2.89 -31.10 10.69
N PRO A 793 -3.60 -32.08 11.25
CA PRO A 793 -4.94 -32.45 10.82
C PRO A 793 -5.96 -31.37 11.19
N VAL A 794 -6.85 -31.03 10.25
CA VAL A 794 -7.96 -30.09 10.46
C VAL A 794 -9.27 -30.85 10.50
N PHE A 795 -9.97 -30.76 11.62
CA PHE A 795 -11.24 -31.45 11.86
C PHE A 795 -12.44 -30.56 11.52
N ASP A 796 -13.60 -31.19 11.35
CA ASP A 796 -14.88 -30.50 11.26
C ASP A 796 -15.27 -29.81 12.58
N LYS A 797 -16.34 -29.02 12.55
CA LYS A 797 -16.79 -28.25 13.73
C LYS A 797 -17.18 -29.13 14.92
N ASP A 798 -17.58 -30.36 14.65
CA ASP A 798 -17.93 -31.35 15.68
C ASP A 798 -16.73 -32.15 16.17
N GLU A 799 -15.53 -31.90 15.62
CA GLU A 799 -14.26 -32.56 15.94
C GLU A 799 -14.28 -34.09 15.73
N LYS A 800 -15.03 -34.57 14.74
CA LYS A 800 -15.23 -36.00 14.45
C LYS A 800 -14.50 -36.46 13.21
N GLU A 801 -14.57 -35.68 12.15
CA GLU A 801 -14.05 -36.06 10.84
C GLU A 801 -12.92 -35.11 10.45
N ILE A 802 -11.85 -35.67 9.88
CA ILE A 802 -10.76 -34.87 9.31
C ILE A 802 -11.24 -34.37 7.95
N LEU A 803 -11.24 -33.05 7.78
CA LEU A 803 -11.62 -32.41 6.51
C LEU A 803 -10.44 -32.34 5.54
N PHE A 804 -9.27 -31.97 6.05
CA PHE A 804 -8.04 -31.77 5.28
C PHE A 804 -6.83 -31.71 6.23
N TYR A 805 -5.63 -31.67 5.66
CA TYR A 805 -4.39 -31.45 6.40
C TYR A 805 -3.72 -30.17 5.94
N VAL A 806 -3.00 -29.53 6.85
CA VAL A 806 -2.07 -28.46 6.53
C VAL A 806 -0.66 -28.91 6.89
N ALA A 807 0.31 -28.57 6.04
CA ALA A 807 1.71 -28.84 6.34
C ALA A 807 2.59 -27.62 6.08
N SER A 808 3.59 -27.47 6.94
CA SER A 808 4.62 -26.44 6.89
C SER A 808 5.98 -27.10 6.95
N ARG A 809 6.83 -26.83 5.96
CA ARG A 809 8.22 -27.28 5.95
C ARG A 809 9.14 -26.07 6.06
N GLY A 810 10.11 -26.10 6.97
CA GLY A 810 11.07 -25.02 7.13
C GLY A 810 12.50 -25.54 7.17
N HIS A 811 13.43 -24.77 6.60
CA HIS A 811 14.84 -25.10 6.65
C HIS A 811 15.51 -24.54 7.90
N HIS A 812 16.20 -25.41 8.64
CA HIS A 812 16.91 -25.08 9.87
C HIS A 812 18.41 -25.36 9.76
N GLU A 813 19.23 -24.32 9.89
CA GLU A 813 20.69 -24.43 9.76
C GLU A 813 21.37 -25.16 10.93
N ASP A 814 20.71 -25.24 12.09
CA ASP A 814 21.28 -25.60 13.38
C ASP A 814 20.61 -26.83 14.05
N VAL A 815 20.33 -27.88 13.27
CA VAL A 815 19.69 -29.12 13.77
C VAL A 815 20.66 -30.30 13.93
N GLY A 816 21.90 -30.01 14.33
CA GLY A 816 23.00 -30.99 14.46
C GLY A 816 23.84 -31.14 13.19
N GLY A 817 24.60 -32.24 13.10
CA GLY A 817 25.43 -32.57 11.93
C GLY A 817 26.83 -31.95 11.94
N LEU A 818 27.68 -32.41 11.03
CA LEU A 818 29.10 -32.05 10.97
C LEU A 818 29.40 -30.62 10.48
N ALA A 819 28.42 -29.96 9.86
CA ALA A 819 28.51 -28.59 9.38
C ALA A 819 27.13 -27.91 9.43
N PRO A 820 27.05 -26.60 9.78
CA PRO A 820 25.80 -25.85 9.71
C PRO A 820 25.16 -25.94 8.32
N GLY A 821 23.84 -26.07 8.28
CA GLY A 821 23.06 -26.23 7.04
C GLY A 821 23.17 -27.60 6.39
N SER A 822 23.88 -28.56 7.01
CA SER A 822 23.88 -30.00 6.69
C SER A 822 24.53 -30.44 5.36
N ILE A 823 24.74 -29.54 4.41
CA ILE A 823 25.34 -29.88 3.12
C ILE A 823 26.87 -29.96 3.26
N THR A 824 27.37 -31.10 3.77
CA THR A 824 28.81 -31.36 3.87
C THR A 824 29.21 -32.57 3.01
N PRO A 825 30.20 -32.42 2.10
CA PRO A 825 30.70 -33.54 1.30
C PRO A 825 31.48 -34.57 2.13
N ARG A 826 31.56 -34.38 3.45
CA ARG A 826 32.26 -35.27 4.39
C ARG A 826 31.31 -36.23 5.11
N ALA A 827 29.99 -36.04 4.99
CA ALA A 827 29.03 -36.96 5.58
C ALA A 827 29.08 -38.30 4.85
N THR A 828 29.16 -39.38 5.63
CA THR A 828 29.17 -40.78 5.19
C THR A 828 27.94 -41.54 5.68
N HIS A 829 27.24 -41.00 6.69
CA HIS A 829 25.99 -41.50 7.24
C HIS A 829 24.96 -40.35 7.34
N ILE A 830 23.67 -40.68 7.24
CA ILE A 830 22.60 -39.67 7.23
C ILE A 830 22.54 -38.89 8.56
N GLU A 831 22.84 -39.54 9.69
CA GLU A 831 22.86 -38.88 11.00
C GLU A 831 24.02 -37.88 11.16
N GLU A 832 24.99 -37.87 10.24
CA GLU A 832 26.07 -36.86 10.20
C GLU A 832 25.63 -35.57 9.47
N GLU A 833 24.48 -35.61 8.80
CA GLU A 833 23.83 -34.47 8.18
C GLU A 833 22.95 -33.73 9.20
N GLY A 834 22.47 -34.36 10.26
CA GLY A 834 21.62 -33.71 11.27
C GLY A 834 20.76 -34.69 12.06
N VAL A 835 19.80 -34.16 12.81
CA VAL A 835 18.79 -34.96 13.52
C VAL A 835 17.89 -35.71 12.53
N TYR A 836 17.77 -37.04 12.68
CA TYR A 836 16.85 -37.84 11.88
C TYR A 836 15.51 -38.00 12.62
N ILE A 837 14.41 -37.57 11.99
CA ILE A 837 13.05 -37.55 12.54
C ILE A 837 12.12 -38.28 11.57
N ASP A 838 11.71 -39.48 11.97
CA ASP A 838 10.87 -40.34 11.13
C ASP A 838 9.37 -40.03 11.29
N ASN A 839 8.89 -40.05 12.53
CA ASN A 839 7.49 -39.81 12.90
C ASN A 839 7.46 -39.40 14.38
N PHE A 840 7.27 -38.11 14.65
CA PHE A 840 7.29 -37.58 16.02
C PHE A 840 6.05 -36.73 16.28
N LYS A 841 5.34 -36.99 17.39
CA LYS A 841 4.24 -36.14 17.83
C LYS A 841 4.80 -34.87 18.46
N LEU A 842 4.59 -33.72 17.83
CA LEU A 842 5.11 -32.42 18.24
C LEU A 842 4.19 -31.71 19.24
N VAL A 843 2.88 -31.83 19.02
CA VAL A 843 1.83 -31.25 19.87
C VAL A 843 0.84 -32.35 20.20
N GLU A 844 0.44 -32.43 21.46
CA GLU A 844 -0.59 -33.36 21.94
C GLU A 844 -1.72 -32.60 22.59
N ASN A 845 -2.94 -32.70 22.04
CA ASN A 845 -4.14 -31.98 22.50
C ASN A 845 -3.88 -30.47 22.70
N GLY A 846 -3.20 -29.82 21.74
CA GLY A 846 -2.85 -28.41 21.80
C GLY A 846 -1.68 -28.05 22.72
N ARG A 847 -1.06 -29.02 23.42
CA ARG A 847 0.15 -28.80 24.24
C ARG A 847 1.41 -29.13 23.45
N PHE A 848 2.28 -28.14 23.26
CA PHE A 848 3.60 -28.35 22.66
C PHE A 848 4.49 -29.24 23.55
N LEU A 849 5.06 -30.30 22.97
CA LEU A 849 5.95 -31.25 23.65
C LEU A 849 7.38 -30.73 23.69
N GLU A 850 7.59 -29.57 24.32
CA GLU A 850 8.84 -28.82 24.26
C GLU A 850 10.03 -29.61 24.82
N GLN A 851 9.86 -30.27 25.98
CA GLN A 851 10.96 -31.01 26.61
C GLN A 851 11.38 -32.22 25.77
N GLU A 852 10.40 -32.94 25.24
CA GLU A 852 10.59 -34.10 24.38
C GLU A 852 11.25 -33.69 23.05
N THR A 853 10.82 -32.57 22.47
CA THR A 853 11.39 -32.01 21.24
C THR A 853 12.83 -31.57 21.47
N MET A 854 13.12 -30.89 22.58
CA MET A 854 14.48 -30.49 22.92
C MET A 854 15.40 -31.69 23.15
N ALA A 855 14.90 -32.75 23.77
CA ALA A 855 15.67 -33.99 23.95
C ALA A 855 15.98 -34.67 22.60
N LEU A 856 15.03 -34.66 21.66
CA LEU A 856 15.25 -35.16 20.31
C LEU A 856 16.33 -34.35 19.57
N LEU A 857 16.20 -33.02 19.55
CA LEU A 857 17.13 -32.13 18.84
C LEU A 857 18.54 -32.14 19.45
N SER A 858 18.65 -32.16 20.78
CA SER A 858 19.95 -32.19 21.48
C SER A 858 20.61 -33.57 21.51
N GLY A 859 19.87 -34.63 21.17
CA GLY A 859 20.39 -35.99 21.05
C GLY A 859 21.07 -36.30 19.72
N ALA A 860 21.05 -35.37 18.75
CA ALA A 860 21.69 -35.51 17.45
C ALA A 860 23.23 -35.52 17.55
N LYS A 861 23.90 -36.20 16.61
CA LYS A 861 25.36 -36.37 16.59
C LYS A 861 26.11 -35.17 16.00
#